data_AF-R0FUB2-F1
#
_entry.id   AF-R0FUB2-F1
#
_cell.length_a   1.000
_cell.length_b   1.000
_cell.length_c   1.000
_cell.angle_alpha   90.00
_cell.angle_beta   90.00
_cell.angle_gamma   90.00
#
_symmetry.space_group_name_H-M   'P 1'
#
loop_
_entity.id
_entity.type
_entity.pdbx_description
1 polymer ?
#
loop_
_entity_poly.entity_id
_entity_poly.type
_entity_poly.pdbx_seq_one_letter_code
_entity_poly.pdbx_strand_id
1 'polypeptide(L)'
;MEAYQETQIKPPKVFLNFRGVELRQSFIAHLEVALTRGGVNVHVDQRLQLGDQLDVFKGIEESRIALVILSERYTESKWCLDELVKIQELVEQGKLMAIPIFYNLHPSVVESLDGEFGDNLWKLGKHLPDFDKLKQWKEALRFVSRLAGLVLNEKIDEYEIIIRIVKDVLETIRQQKGEKPAFFGMQQRMEQLEQKLEFDLYKTQIIGVVGMPGIGKTTLAMMLHEKWKRKFVHCVTFLDISKKSEEVSLVQLRRKLLEALLNGKVREISDETTHGSVKVELLETKIFVLLDDVSDKKQLEFLLGELDWVKKGSKIIITTCDKSLLEGLADDTYVVPKLNDREGFQLFSYHAFHGQNFYPTSSLLTLSRMFVDYARGHPLTLKLLGEKLNGREEVYWASILEMMNKNSDRMFQDVSRFSTDQNRLSGRQEDVFLDIVCFFKSEDEYFVRSLLDSGDPDSADTVSEVKDLVNKFLITVADGRVEINVPLYMFFKDLRPPRWLRLWNDEDIINKLMKMEKSSIRGIFIDTSKFLKSIGLDHSTFDYMWNLRYIKIYDSSCHRECKTASKLDLPDGIGLRSTEVRYFHWVKFPLKELPHDFRPMNLVDLRLPYSDITRLWEGDKDTPRLKWVDLSYSSELLDLSALSKAENLQRLNLEGCMSLDELPVEFENMKSLVFLNLRGCTSLWSLPEMNLISLKTLILSNCSNLEEFQLISESVEFLHLDGTAIKGLPQAIQKLQRLVVLNLKNCKRLASLPNCLSNLEVLDKLILSGCSRLKDLPDVMNSLKHLKTLLFDGTGAKEMPSISCFTESEGPASADMFLQPLGSMREWPFAVNGVSSLRRLCLSGNDFVSLQPDIGKLYHLKWLNVKHCKKLRSVPMLPPRLQYFDAHGCDSLERVANPVAISVLSDQMIHATFSFSNCNKLDQDAKDSIISYTRWRSQLVQDELTQYNGDLVSEALIGTCFPGWEVPAWFSYQASGSVLKAKLPARWYGNKFSGIGLCGVILFDGYHSQRKRVLLKCNCVFKNEDGSSNRFSFTVGGWSEPSDTPRKLVSSHVFIGFTSTMDINNISEDEDEEKCVCTEALIEFEVTDGMEEIKGCEVVKCGFSLVNAPEVRGNL
;
A
#
# COMPACT_ATOMS: atom_id res chain seq x y z
N MET A 1 1.67 27.14 -52.62
CA MET A 1 0.74 28.21 -52.21
C MET A 1 0.87 28.33 -50.71
N GLU A 2 1.81 29.16 -50.27
CA GLU A 2 2.03 29.49 -48.86
C GLU A 2 1.01 30.54 -48.46
N ALA A 3 0.13 30.20 -47.51
CA ALA A 3 -0.77 31.15 -46.89
C ALA A 3 -0.05 31.80 -45.71
N TYR A 4 0.16 33.10 -45.84
CA TYR A 4 0.58 34.03 -44.80
C TYR A 4 -0.26 33.84 -43.53
N GLN A 5 0.36 33.46 -42.41
CA GLN A 5 -0.22 33.65 -41.09
C GLN A 5 0.02 35.10 -40.67
N GLU A 6 -1.04 35.90 -40.71
CA GLU A 6 -1.11 37.21 -40.06
C GLU A 6 -0.76 37.05 -38.57
N THR A 7 0.26 37.77 -38.12
CA THR A 7 0.54 38.01 -36.71
C THR A 7 -0.65 38.74 -36.07
N GLN A 8 -1.52 38.01 -35.36
CA GLN A 8 -2.52 38.63 -34.48
C GLN A 8 -1.81 39.47 -33.40
N ILE A 9 -1.93 40.79 -33.53
CA ILE A 9 -1.46 41.75 -32.52
C ILE A 9 -2.27 41.53 -31.25
N LYS A 10 -1.61 41.17 -30.14
CA LYS A 10 -2.27 41.04 -28.83
C LYS A 10 -2.85 42.42 -28.43
N PRO A 11 -4.08 42.51 -27.89
CA PRO A 11 -4.63 43.78 -27.40
C PRO A 11 -3.75 44.34 -26.26
N PRO A 12 -3.64 45.67 -26.13
CA PRO A 12 -2.84 46.29 -25.08
C PRO A 12 -3.41 45.98 -23.69
N LYS A 13 -2.53 45.74 -22.71
CA LYS A 13 -2.93 45.49 -21.31
C LYS A 13 -2.89 46.75 -20.45
N VAL A 14 -2.02 47.68 -20.81
CA VAL A 14 -1.77 48.93 -20.07
C VAL A 14 -1.80 50.11 -21.03
N PHE A 15 -2.57 51.17 -20.70
CA PHE A 15 -2.57 52.46 -21.40
C PHE A 15 -1.76 53.49 -20.61
N LEU A 16 -0.91 54.27 -21.28
CA LEU A 16 -0.17 55.38 -20.64
C LEU A 16 -0.79 56.73 -21.02
N ASN A 17 -1.29 57.45 -20.02
CA ASN A 17 -1.88 58.78 -20.16
C ASN A 17 -0.93 59.82 -19.54
N PHE A 18 -0.30 60.66 -20.37
CA PHE A 18 0.78 61.56 -19.94
C PHE A 18 0.98 62.75 -20.87
N ARG A 19 1.71 63.77 -20.41
CA ARG A 19 2.10 64.91 -21.24
C ARG A 19 3.27 64.56 -22.15
N GLY A 20 2.96 64.30 -23.43
CA GLY A 20 3.96 63.87 -24.42
C GLY A 20 5.12 64.83 -24.69
N VAL A 21 4.96 66.13 -24.48
CA VAL A 21 6.04 67.12 -24.69
C VAL A 21 7.09 67.07 -23.56
N GLU A 22 6.69 66.62 -22.37
CA GLU A 22 7.51 66.68 -21.16
C GLU A 22 8.20 65.35 -20.86
N LEU A 23 7.47 64.23 -20.95
CA LEU A 23 7.92 62.96 -20.38
C LEU A 23 8.22 61.87 -21.42
N ARG A 24 7.91 62.09 -22.70
CA ARG A 24 7.94 61.04 -23.74
C ARG A 24 9.34 60.47 -23.99
N GLN A 25 10.37 61.33 -24.02
CA GLN A 25 11.75 60.92 -24.32
C GLN A 25 12.59 60.63 -23.06
N SER A 26 12.02 60.79 -21.86
CA SER A 26 12.68 60.57 -20.58
C SER A 26 12.01 59.42 -19.83
N PHE A 27 11.26 59.72 -18.77
CA PHE A 27 10.63 58.77 -17.86
C PHE A 27 9.76 57.73 -18.59
N ILE A 28 8.96 58.14 -19.58
CA ILE A 28 8.04 57.23 -20.29
C ILE A 28 8.78 56.24 -21.19
N ALA A 29 9.86 56.66 -21.85
CA ALA A 29 10.67 55.76 -22.68
C ALA A 29 11.29 54.63 -21.84
N HIS A 30 11.79 54.96 -20.65
CA HIS A 30 12.34 53.95 -19.73
C HIS A 30 11.25 53.04 -19.14
N LEU A 31 10.09 53.61 -18.78
CA LEU A 31 8.95 52.84 -18.27
C LEU A 31 8.37 51.88 -19.31
N GLU A 32 8.23 52.31 -20.56
CA GLU A 32 7.75 51.49 -21.68
C GLU A 32 8.68 50.29 -21.93
N VAL A 33 9.99 50.51 -21.96
CA VAL A 33 10.99 49.44 -22.11
C VAL A 33 10.93 48.47 -20.93
N ALA A 34 10.79 48.97 -19.70
CA ALA A 34 10.74 48.13 -18.50
C ALA A 34 9.47 47.27 -18.45
N LEU A 35 8.30 47.83 -18.78
CA LEU A 35 7.03 47.11 -18.87
C LEU A 35 7.04 46.06 -19.99
N THR A 36 7.62 46.40 -21.15
CA THR A 36 7.75 45.49 -22.29
C THR A 36 8.69 44.32 -21.95
N ARG A 37 9.84 44.59 -21.29
CA ARG A 37 10.73 43.54 -20.75
C ARG A 37 10.03 42.66 -19.71
N GLY A 38 9.09 43.22 -18.96
CA GLY A 38 8.22 42.49 -18.03
C GLY A 38 7.10 41.67 -18.70
N GLY A 39 7.02 41.64 -20.04
CA GLY A 39 6.00 40.90 -20.79
C GLY A 39 4.61 41.55 -20.80
N VAL A 40 4.53 42.84 -20.47
CA VAL A 40 3.30 43.64 -20.48
C VAL A 40 3.20 44.37 -21.83
N ASN A 41 2.09 44.19 -22.54
CA ASN A 41 1.83 44.93 -23.78
C ASN A 41 1.28 46.31 -23.43
N VAL A 42 2.01 47.36 -23.81
CA VAL A 42 1.70 48.76 -23.45
C VAL A 42 1.23 49.50 -24.69
N HIS A 43 0.13 50.25 -24.56
CA HIS A 43 -0.28 51.21 -25.57
C HIS A 43 0.23 52.60 -25.17
N VAL A 44 1.08 53.16 -26.02
CA VAL A 44 1.57 54.54 -25.93
C VAL A 44 1.08 55.26 -27.17
N ASP A 45 0.39 56.38 -26.99
CA ASP A 45 -0.19 57.15 -28.08
C ASP A 45 0.90 57.54 -29.11
N GLN A 46 0.92 56.86 -30.26
CA GLN A 46 1.87 57.11 -31.34
C GLN A 46 1.42 58.31 -32.16
N ARG A 47 2.36 59.13 -32.63
CA ARG A 47 2.06 60.23 -33.57
C ARG A 47 1.28 59.67 -34.76
N LEU A 48 0.05 60.13 -34.90
CA LEU A 48 -0.86 59.80 -35.99
C LEU A 48 -0.17 59.94 -37.35
N GLN A 49 -0.24 58.89 -38.19
CA GLN A 49 0.08 59.03 -39.61
C GLN A 49 -1.07 59.77 -40.31
N LEU A 50 -0.72 60.63 -41.27
CA LEU A 50 -1.67 61.41 -42.06
C LEU A 50 -2.60 60.48 -42.86
N GLY A 51 -3.89 60.42 -42.50
CA GLY A 51 -4.92 59.78 -43.34
C GLY A 51 -6.00 58.97 -42.60
N ASP A 52 -5.79 58.59 -41.34
CA ASP A 52 -6.74 57.74 -40.63
C ASP A 52 -7.87 58.54 -39.93
N GLN A 53 -9.12 58.09 -40.11
CA GLN A 53 -10.25 58.52 -39.27
C GLN A 53 -10.19 57.75 -37.95
N LEU A 54 -10.03 58.48 -36.83
CA LEU A 54 -9.74 57.92 -35.50
C LEU A 54 -10.99 57.64 -34.67
N ASP A 55 -11.02 56.44 -34.10
CA ASP A 55 -11.66 56.19 -32.80
C ASP A 55 -10.59 56.36 -31.70
N VAL A 56 -10.43 57.61 -31.25
CA VAL A 56 -9.35 58.09 -30.36
C VAL A 56 -9.26 57.31 -29.04
N PHE A 57 -10.37 56.72 -28.60
CA PHE A 57 -10.46 56.08 -27.28
C PHE A 57 -10.28 54.57 -27.30
N LYS A 58 -10.15 53.96 -28.50
CA LYS A 58 -10.04 52.51 -28.66
C LYS A 58 -8.89 51.90 -27.85
N GLY A 59 -7.74 52.57 -27.80
CA GLY A 59 -6.59 52.13 -27.00
C GLY A 59 -6.86 52.09 -25.49
N ILE A 60 -7.76 52.97 -25.00
CA ILE A 60 -8.18 53.01 -23.59
C ILE A 60 -9.22 51.92 -23.33
N GLU A 61 -10.20 51.75 -24.23
CA GLU A 61 -11.27 50.75 -24.12
C GLU A 61 -10.75 49.31 -24.20
N GLU A 62 -9.67 49.07 -24.95
CA GLU A 62 -9.03 47.76 -25.06
C GLU A 62 -8.08 47.44 -23.89
N SER A 63 -7.70 48.45 -23.10
CA SER A 63 -6.76 48.32 -21.98
C SER A 63 -7.45 47.90 -20.68
N ARG A 64 -6.72 47.21 -19.80
CA ARG A 64 -7.23 46.80 -18.46
C ARG A 64 -6.73 47.69 -17.33
N ILE A 65 -5.59 48.33 -17.52
CA ILE A 65 -4.98 49.26 -16.57
C ILE A 65 -4.64 50.55 -17.33
N ALA A 66 -4.88 51.72 -16.73
CA ALA A 66 -4.39 53.00 -17.19
C ALA A 66 -3.43 53.60 -16.17
N LEU A 67 -2.19 53.88 -16.57
CA LEU A 67 -1.25 54.66 -15.77
C LEU A 67 -1.43 56.13 -16.13
N VAL A 68 -1.83 56.95 -15.17
CA VAL A 68 -2.10 58.38 -15.34
C VAL A 68 -0.92 59.16 -14.74
N ILE A 69 -0.02 59.65 -15.59
CA ILE A 69 1.21 60.34 -15.17
C ILE A 69 0.98 61.86 -15.18
N LEU A 70 0.71 62.41 -13.99
CA LEU A 70 0.41 63.82 -13.75
C LEU A 70 1.70 64.59 -13.49
N SER A 71 1.95 65.58 -14.34
CA SER A 71 3.07 66.53 -14.30
C SER A 71 2.53 67.96 -14.24
N GLU A 72 3.38 68.93 -13.88
CA GLU A 72 2.99 70.34 -13.76
C GLU A 72 2.34 70.91 -15.03
N ARG A 73 2.76 70.44 -16.22
CA ARG A 73 2.25 70.91 -17.53
C ARG A 73 1.21 69.98 -18.16
N TYR A 74 0.69 69.02 -17.39
CA TYR A 74 -0.30 68.05 -17.87
C TYR A 74 -1.58 68.71 -18.41
N THR A 75 -2.08 69.72 -17.70
CA THR A 75 -3.34 70.44 -18.01
C THR A 75 -3.24 71.40 -19.20
N GLU A 76 -2.07 71.57 -19.81
CA GLU A 76 -1.93 72.31 -21.08
C GLU A 76 -2.55 71.56 -22.27
N SER A 77 -2.70 70.23 -22.18
CA SER A 77 -3.15 69.40 -23.30
C SER A 77 -4.62 69.04 -23.18
N LYS A 78 -5.42 69.55 -24.12
CA LYS A 78 -6.81 69.13 -24.32
C LYS A 78 -6.94 67.60 -24.47
N TRP A 79 -5.97 66.97 -25.13
CA TRP A 79 -5.98 65.51 -25.38
C TRP A 79 -5.81 64.70 -24.09
N CYS A 80 -4.83 65.05 -23.25
CA CYS A 80 -4.60 64.36 -21.98
C CYS A 80 -5.83 64.45 -21.05
N LEU A 81 -6.55 65.59 -21.09
CA LEU A 81 -7.77 65.79 -20.31
C LEU A 81 -8.98 65.03 -20.88
N ASP A 82 -9.13 64.98 -22.20
CA ASP A 82 -10.20 64.19 -22.84
C ASP A 82 -10.00 62.68 -22.63
N GLU A 83 -8.77 62.17 -22.69
CA GLU A 83 -8.43 60.80 -22.31
C GLU A 83 -8.72 60.52 -20.84
N LEU A 84 -8.42 61.47 -19.94
CA LEU A 84 -8.65 61.32 -18.51
C LEU A 84 -10.15 61.21 -18.18
N VAL A 85 -11.01 61.96 -18.87
CA VAL A 85 -12.47 61.84 -18.74
C VAL A 85 -12.93 60.44 -19.17
N LYS A 86 -12.38 59.91 -20.26
CA LYS A 86 -12.72 58.55 -20.71
C LYS A 86 -12.21 57.47 -19.73
N ILE A 87 -11.03 57.66 -19.17
CA ILE A 87 -10.48 56.78 -18.12
C ILE A 87 -11.40 56.80 -16.90
N GLN A 88 -11.83 57.97 -16.42
CA GLN A 88 -12.78 58.07 -15.32
C GLN A 88 -14.07 57.29 -15.62
N GLU A 89 -14.67 57.49 -16.79
CA GLU A 89 -15.89 56.79 -17.22
C GLU A 89 -15.73 55.26 -17.15
N LEU A 90 -14.61 54.72 -17.65
CA LEU A 90 -14.36 53.29 -17.67
C LEU A 90 -14.01 52.73 -16.28
N VAL A 91 -13.39 53.53 -15.41
CA VAL A 91 -13.12 53.15 -14.01
C VAL A 91 -14.41 53.10 -13.21
N GLU A 92 -15.31 54.07 -13.36
CA GLU A 92 -16.63 54.10 -12.71
C GLU A 92 -17.52 52.93 -13.18
N GLN A 93 -17.37 52.48 -14.43
CA GLN A 93 -18.02 51.27 -14.97
C GLN A 93 -17.36 49.95 -14.52
N GLY A 94 -16.25 49.99 -13.78
CA GLY A 94 -15.49 48.82 -13.35
C GLY A 94 -14.76 48.06 -14.47
N LYS A 95 -14.60 48.68 -15.66
CA LYS A 95 -13.95 48.07 -16.83
C LYS A 95 -12.45 48.31 -16.90
N LEU A 96 -11.97 49.39 -16.27
CA LEU A 96 -10.59 49.83 -16.30
C LEU A 96 -10.10 50.14 -14.88
N MET A 97 -8.85 49.86 -14.57
CA MET A 97 -8.22 50.29 -13.32
C MET A 97 -7.24 51.43 -13.59
N ALA A 98 -7.44 52.59 -12.95
CA ALA A 98 -6.52 53.72 -13.06
C ALA A 98 -5.54 53.77 -11.88
N ILE A 99 -4.26 53.96 -12.17
CA ILE A 99 -3.20 54.17 -11.17
C ILE A 99 -2.56 55.53 -11.43
N PRO A 100 -2.78 56.55 -10.57
CA PRO A 100 -2.14 57.85 -10.74
C PRO A 100 -0.69 57.84 -10.27
N ILE A 101 0.16 58.49 -11.04
CA ILE A 101 1.57 58.73 -10.76
C ILE A 101 1.78 60.24 -10.78
N PHE A 102 2.06 60.83 -9.63
CA PHE A 102 2.29 62.27 -9.49
C PHE A 102 3.78 62.55 -9.66
N TYR A 103 4.17 63.01 -10.84
CA TYR A 103 5.55 63.26 -11.24
C TYR A 103 5.97 64.69 -10.86
N ASN A 104 6.83 64.83 -9.85
CA ASN A 104 7.26 66.11 -9.26
C ASN A 104 6.09 67.03 -8.90
N LEU A 105 4.96 66.44 -8.53
CA LEU A 105 3.71 67.14 -8.25
C LEU A 105 3.06 66.53 -7.01
N HIS A 106 2.53 67.35 -6.12
CA HIS A 106 1.81 66.83 -4.94
C HIS A 106 0.32 66.60 -5.26
N PRO A 107 -0.31 65.50 -4.83
CA PRO A 107 -1.71 65.18 -5.13
C PRO A 107 -2.70 66.30 -4.75
N SER A 108 -2.42 67.05 -3.67
CA SER A 108 -3.26 68.17 -3.23
C SER A 108 -3.34 69.29 -4.28
N VAL A 109 -2.28 69.52 -5.05
CA VAL A 109 -2.23 70.55 -6.11
C VAL A 109 -3.20 70.19 -7.24
N VAL A 110 -3.34 68.89 -7.54
CA VAL A 110 -4.28 68.37 -8.54
C VAL A 110 -5.72 68.44 -8.02
N GLU A 111 -5.95 68.18 -6.73
CA GLU A 111 -7.29 68.23 -6.13
C GLU A 111 -7.83 69.66 -6.00
N SER A 112 -6.99 70.58 -5.48
CA SER A 112 -7.37 71.98 -5.31
C SER A 112 -7.28 72.79 -6.61
N LEU A 113 -6.60 72.25 -7.62
CA LEU A 113 -6.31 72.92 -8.90
C LEU A 113 -5.58 74.25 -8.69
N ASP A 114 -4.57 74.22 -7.83
CA ASP A 114 -3.74 75.37 -7.47
C ASP A 114 -2.41 75.39 -8.24
N GLY A 115 -1.67 76.50 -8.15
CA GLY A 115 -0.35 76.66 -8.76
C GLY A 115 -0.38 76.64 -10.29
N GLU A 116 0.79 76.39 -10.89
CA GLU A 116 0.96 76.42 -12.34
C GLU A 116 0.08 75.36 -13.06
N PHE A 117 -0.14 74.21 -12.41
CA PHE A 117 -1.04 73.15 -12.88
C PHE A 117 -2.49 73.65 -13.05
N GLY A 118 -3.01 74.40 -12.07
CA GLY A 118 -4.33 75.03 -12.12
C GLY A 118 -4.40 76.16 -13.14
N ASP A 119 -3.40 77.03 -13.16
CA ASP A 119 -3.32 78.17 -14.09
C ASP A 119 -3.34 77.71 -15.56
N ASN A 120 -2.66 76.60 -15.86
CA ASN A 120 -2.64 76.01 -17.20
C ASN A 120 -4.02 75.48 -17.62
N LEU A 121 -4.77 74.86 -16.69
CA LEU A 121 -6.15 74.43 -16.95
C LEU A 121 -7.07 75.64 -17.22
N TRP A 122 -6.93 76.72 -16.47
CA TRP A 122 -7.75 77.93 -16.65
C TRP A 122 -7.41 78.68 -17.94
N LYS A 123 -6.13 78.75 -18.31
CA LYS A 123 -5.69 79.30 -19.60
C LYS A 123 -6.30 78.51 -20.76
N LEU A 124 -6.29 77.18 -20.69
CA LEU A 124 -6.92 76.31 -21.68
C LEU A 124 -8.46 76.52 -21.70
N GLY A 125 -9.08 76.62 -20.52
CA GLY A 125 -10.50 76.87 -20.30
C GLY A 125 -11.05 78.15 -20.96
N LYS A 126 -10.27 79.24 -20.94
CA LYS A 126 -10.68 80.55 -21.52
C LYS A 126 -10.90 80.51 -23.03
N HIS A 127 -10.32 79.55 -23.73
CA HIS A 127 -10.38 79.42 -25.18
C HIS A 127 -11.40 78.35 -25.65
N LEU A 128 -12.19 77.77 -24.74
CA LEU A 128 -13.19 76.76 -25.08
C LEU A 128 -14.60 77.37 -25.21
N PRO A 129 -15.33 77.03 -26.29
CA PRO A 129 -16.72 77.47 -26.47
C PRO A 129 -17.73 76.70 -25.59
N ASP A 130 -17.30 75.66 -24.87
CA ASP A 130 -18.15 74.70 -24.15
C ASP A 130 -17.83 74.70 -22.64
N PHE A 131 -18.75 75.26 -21.84
CA PHE A 131 -18.61 75.38 -20.39
C PHE A 131 -18.76 74.03 -19.66
N ASP A 132 -19.49 73.07 -20.25
CA ASP A 132 -19.70 71.74 -19.67
C ASP A 132 -18.42 70.90 -19.75
N LYS A 133 -17.61 71.10 -20.79
CA LYS A 133 -16.34 70.40 -20.97
C LYS A 133 -15.30 70.75 -19.91
N LEU A 134 -15.21 72.02 -19.51
CA LEU A 134 -14.31 72.45 -18.43
C LEU A 134 -14.74 71.85 -17.07
N LYS A 135 -16.05 71.65 -16.87
CA LYS A 135 -16.58 71.00 -15.67
C LYS A 135 -16.20 69.52 -15.62
N GLN A 136 -16.36 68.79 -16.73
CA GLN A 136 -15.95 67.38 -16.85
C GLN A 136 -14.46 67.19 -16.55
N TRP A 137 -13.58 68.05 -17.09
CA TRP A 137 -12.15 67.97 -16.81
C TRP A 137 -11.80 68.19 -15.35
N LYS A 138 -12.46 69.13 -14.68
CA LYS A 138 -12.26 69.38 -13.24
C LYS A 138 -12.72 68.20 -12.39
N GLU A 139 -13.83 67.58 -12.77
CA GLU A 139 -14.34 66.37 -12.10
C GLU A 139 -13.37 65.20 -12.27
N ALA A 140 -12.85 64.98 -13.48
CA ALA A 140 -11.89 63.91 -13.77
C ALA A 140 -10.54 64.08 -13.04
N LEU A 141 -10.02 65.32 -12.96
CA LEU A 141 -8.79 65.61 -12.21
C LEU A 141 -8.96 65.39 -10.70
N ARG A 142 -10.08 65.83 -10.12
CA ARG A 142 -10.42 65.60 -8.71
C ARG A 142 -10.70 64.13 -8.41
N PHE A 143 -11.26 63.40 -9.36
CA PHE A 143 -11.48 61.97 -9.25
C PHE A 143 -10.13 61.25 -9.16
N VAL A 144 -9.22 61.49 -10.10
CA VAL A 144 -7.94 60.80 -10.16
C VAL A 144 -7.03 61.19 -8.99
N SER A 145 -7.12 62.42 -8.47
CA SER A 145 -6.33 62.86 -7.31
C SER A 145 -6.69 62.14 -6.01
N ARG A 146 -7.89 61.56 -5.92
CA ARG A 146 -8.38 60.80 -4.75
C ARG A 146 -8.04 59.31 -4.81
N LEU A 147 -7.59 58.82 -5.97
CA LEU A 147 -7.13 57.44 -6.10
C LEU A 147 -5.76 57.27 -5.42
N ALA A 148 -5.53 56.10 -4.83
CA ALA A 148 -4.23 55.77 -4.25
C ALA A 148 -3.18 55.68 -5.36
N GLY A 149 -2.19 56.57 -5.33
CA GLY A 149 -1.16 56.71 -6.36
C GLY A 149 0.25 56.79 -5.82
N LEU A 150 1.22 56.85 -6.74
CA LEU A 150 2.65 57.00 -6.43
C LEU A 150 3.06 58.47 -6.58
N VAL A 151 3.71 59.05 -5.56
CA VAL A 151 4.24 60.42 -5.61
C VAL A 151 5.75 60.37 -5.84
N LEU A 152 6.21 61.03 -6.89
CA LEU A 152 7.62 61.10 -7.29
C LEU A 152 8.13 62.50 -6.95
N ASN A 153 9.16 62.56 -6.11
CA ASN A 153 9.85 63.80 -5.75
C ASN A 153 11.32 63.68 -6.17
N GLU A 154 11.98 64.81 -6.44
CA GLU A 154 13.38 64.93 -6.91
C GLU A 154 14.45 64.20 -6.05
N LYS A 155 14.10 63.63 -4.89
CA LYS A 155 15.01 62.93 -3.97
C LYS A 155 15.09 61.41 -4.18
N ILE A 156 14.34 60.84 -5.12
CA ILE A 156 14.22 59.37 -5.31
C ILE A 156 14.79 58.99 -6.68
N ASP A 157 15.54 57.89 -6.76
CA ASP A 157 16.09 57.35 -8.02
C ASP A 157 14.96 56.87 -8.94
N GLU A 158 14.86 57.47 -10.14
CA GLU A 158 13.87 57.13 -11.16
C GLU A 158 13.90 55.64 -11.54
N TYR A 159 15.08 55.00 -11.51
CA TYR A 159 15.23 53.58 -11.84
C TYR A 159 14.53 52.66 -10.83
N GLU A 160 14.70 52.92 -9.54
CA GLU A 160 14.09 52.14 -8.45
C GLU A 160 12.56 52.23 -8.49
N ILE A 161 12.05 53.40 -8.85
CA ILE A 161 10.61 53.66 -8.97
C ILE A 161 10.04 52.93 -10.19
N ILE A 162 10.73 52.95 -11.35
CA ILE A 162 10.28 52.21 -12.53
C ILE A 162 10.17 50.71 -12.20
N ILE A 163 11.13 50.15 -11.46
CA ILE A 163 11.04 48.75 -10.99
C ILE A 163 9.81 48.55 -10.10
N ARG A 164 9.53 49.48 -9.18
CA ARG A 164 8.37 49.42 -8.31
C ARG A 164 7.05 49.50 -9.08
N ILE A 165 6.93 50.42 -10.04
CA ILE A 165 5.76 50.55 -10.92
C ILE A 165 5.54 49.27 -11.71
N VAL A 166 6.59 48.71 -12.32
CA VAL A 166 6.50 47.44 -13.07
C VAL A 166 6.07 46.29 -12.15
N LYS A 167 6.61 46.23 -10.94
CA LYS A 167 6.23 45.21 -9.95
C LYS A 167 4.76 45.34 -9.55
N ASP A 168 4.30 46.54 -9.22
CA ASP A 168 2.92 46.81 -8.78
C ASP A 168 1.93 46.51 -9.92
N VAL A 169 2.27 46.87 -11.17
CA VAL A 169 1.48 46.52 -12.36
C VAL A 169 1.43 45.00 -12.57
N LEU A 170 2.56 44.29 -12.43
CA LEU A 170 2.61 42.84 -12.57
C LEU A 170 1.84 42.12 -11.45
N GLU A 171 1.90 42.61 -10.21
CA GLU A 171 1.11 42.08 -9.09
C GLU A 171 -0.38 42.33 -9.30
N THR A 172 -0.76 43.51 -9.78
CA THR A 172 -2.16 43.84 -10.12
C THR A 172 -2.69 42.95 -11.23
N ILE A 173 -1.90 42.71 -12.29
CA ILE A 173 -2.25 41.77 -13.37
C ILE A 173 -2.37 40.34 -12.82
N ARG A 174 -1.54 39.94 -11.85
CA ARG A 174 -1.62 38.61 -11.19
C ARG A 174 -2.86 38.48 -10.30
N GLN A 175 -3.22 39.51 -9.55
CA GLN A 175 -4.41 39.53 -8.70
C GLN A 175 -5.70 39.49 -9.53
N GLN A 176 -5.76 40.24 -10.64
CA GLN A 176 -6.89 40.20 -11.58
C GLN A 176 -7.01 38.87 -12.34
N LYS A 177 -5.94 38.07 -12.42
CA LYS A 177 -5.96 36.73 -13.03
C LYS A 177 -6.50 35.63 -12.14
N GLY A 178 -6.73 35.87 -10.85
CA GLY A 178 -7.31 34.87 -9.94
C GLY A 178 -6.53 33.55 -9.78
N GLU A 179 -5.32 33.43 -10.31
CA GLU A 179 -4.55 32.19 -10.29
C GLU A 179 -3.42 32.28 -9.25
N LYS A 180 -3.74 31.96 -7.99
CA LYS A 180 -2.74 31.24 -7.20
C LYS A 180 -2.72 29.81 -7.76
N PRO A 181 -1.57 29.28 -8.22
CA PRO A 181 -1.49 27.86 -8.54
C PRO A 181 -1.87 27.10 -7.28
N ALA A 182 -2.90 26.26 -7.37
CA ALA A 182 -3.32 25.47 -6.23
C ALA A 182 -2.29 24.35 -6.01
N PHE A 183 -1.33 24.60 -5.12
CA PHE A 183 -0.30 23.64 -4.73
C PHE A 183 -0.86 22.61 -3.74
N PHE A 184 -1.80 21.77 -4.19
CA PHE A 184 -2.39 20.72 -3.34
C PHE A 184 -1.33 19.70 -2.92
N GLY A 185 -1.26 19.40 -1.61
CA GLY A 185 -0.33 18.43 -1.03
C GLY A 185 1.16 18.84 -1.01
N MET A 186 1.57 19.89 -1.71
CA MET A 186 3.00 20.25 -1.81
C MET A 186 3.58 20.80 -0.51
N GLN A 187 2.75 21.31 0.39
CA GLN A 187 3.20 21.89 1.67
C GLN A 187 3.88 20.83 2.56
N GLN A 188 3.23 19.69 2.77
CA GLN A 188 3.80 18.60 3.56
C GLN A 188 5.11 18.07 2.94
N ARG A 189 5.14 17.92 1.61
CA ARG A 189 6.34 17.47 0.87
C ARG A 189 7.49 18.49 0.97
N MET A 190 7.17 19.78 1.00
CA MET A 190 8.15 20.86 1.20
C MET A 190 8.75 20.80 2.60
N GLU A 191 7.93 20.60 3.63
CA GLU A 191 8.39 20.45 5.01
C GLU A 191 9.28 19.22 5.18
N GLN A 192 8.92 18.09 4.57
CA GLN A 192 9.76 16.87 4.58
C GLN A 192 11.10 17.06 3.86
N LEU A 193 11.11 17.74 2.71
CA LEU A 193 12.35 18.05 2.01
C LEU A 193 13.22 19.05 2.79
N GLU A 194 12.59 20.03 3.47
CA GLU A 194 13.29 20.99 4.31
C GLU A 194 13.89 20.34 5.56
N GLN A 195 13.24 19.35 6.15
CA GLN A 195 13.79 18.57 7.28
C GLN A 195 15.10 17.85 6.91
N LYS A 196 15.28 17.45 5.65
CA LYS A 196 16.53 16.85 5.15
C LYS A 196 17.67 17.88 4.99
N LEU A 197 17.34 19.16 4.89
CA LEU A 197 18.31 20.25 4.89
C LEU A 197 18.62 20.65 6.33
N GLU A 198 19.64 20.04 6.95
CA GLU A 198 20.09 20.47 8.27
C GLU A 198 20.61 21.91 8.20
N PHE A 199 20.26 22.72 9.20
CA PHE A 199 20.76 24.09 9.37
C PHE A 199 22.19 24.13 9.94
N ASP A 200 22.96 23.04 9.84
CA ASP A 200 24.31 23.00 10.37
C ASP A 200 25.24 23.85 9.48
N LEU A 201 25.89 24.84 10.10
CA LEU A 201 26.61 25.91 9.41
C LEU A 201 27.94 25.47 8.79
N TYR A 202 28.39 24.24 9.08
CA TYR A 202 29.76 23.78 8.82
C TYR A 202 29.87 22.68 7.76
N LYS A 203 28.79 21.96 7.40
CA LYS A 203 28.82 20.90 6.38
C LYS A 203 28.10 21.32 5.11
N THR A 204 28.79 21.21 3.97
CA THR A 204 28.15 21.28 2.64
C THR A 204 27.26 20.07 2.47
N GLN A 205 26.01 20.25 2.03
CA GLN A 205 25.07 19.15 1.78
C GLN A 205 24.60 19.17 0.33
N ILE A 206 24.62 17.99 -0.29
CA ILE A 206 24.04 17.73 -1.60
C ILE A 206 22.82 16.82 -1.42
N ILE A 207 21.66 17.32 -1.78
CA ILE A 207 20.40 16.57 -1.68
C ILE A 207 19.86 16.29 -3.07
N GLY A 208 19.66 15.00 -3.35
CA GLY A 208 18.98 14.56 -4.55
C GLY A 208 17.47 14.51 -4.39
N VAL A 209 16.70 15.21 -5.22
CA VAL A 209 15.24 15.12 -5.30
C VAL A 209 14.89 14.23 -6.48
N VAL A 210 14.40 13.03 -6.19
CA VAL A 210 14.16 11.98 -7.19
C VAL A 210 12.71 11.55 -7.25
N GLY A 211 12.32 10.95 -8.36
CA GLY A 211 10.98 10.43 -8.54
C GLY A 211 10.56 10.45 -10.00
N MET A 212 9.35 9.97 -10.24
CA MET A 212 8.79 9.81 -11.57
C MET A 212 8.77 11.11 -12.39
N PRO A 213 8.96 11.05 -13.73
CA PRO A 213 8.69 12.18 -14.60
C PRO A 213 7.26 12.69 -14.38
N GLY A 214 7.07 14.01 -14.22
CA GLY A 214 5.73 14.60 -13.98
C GLY A 214 5.20 14.53 -12.54
N ILE A 215 5.96 13.98 -11.58
CA ILE A 215 5.54 13.92 -10.16
C ILE A 215 5.61 15.27 -9.42
N GLY A 216 6.24 16.29 -10.02
CA GLY A 216 6.37 17.62 -9.42
C GLY A 216 7.72 17.91 -8.73
N LYS A 217 8.80 17.20 -9.09
CA LYS A 217 10.16 17.46 -8.56
C LYS A 217 10.61 18.91 -8.74
N THR A 218 10.56 19.41 -9.97
CA THR A 218 10.93 20.80 -10.33
C THR A 218 10.09 21.80 -9.57
N THR A 219 8.77 21.55 -9.46
CA THR A 219 7.85 22.40 -8.67
C THR A 219 8.25 22.46 -7.20
N LEU A 220 8.51 21.30 -6.58
CA LEU A 220 8.93 21.22 -5.18
C LEU A 220 10.28 21.90 -4.94
N ALA A 221 11.25 21.66 -5.82
CA ALA A 221 12.58 22.25 -5.72
C ALA A 221 12.55 23.78 -5.91
N MET A 222 11.72 24.28 -6.82
CA MET A 222 11.49 25.73 -7.00
C MET A 222 10.81 26.36 -5.78
N MET A 223 9.81 25.71 -5.18
CA MET A 223 9.15 26.20 -3.96
C MET A 223 10.15 26.33 -2.81
N LEU A 224 11.01 25.32 -2.64
CA LEU A 224 12.09 25.35 -1.67
C LEU A 224 13.12 26.44 -2.00
N HIS A 225 13.47 26.59 -3.28
CA HIS A 225 14.37 27.63 -3.75
C HIS A 225 13.89 29.02 -3.35
N GLU A 226 12.62 29.36 -3.63
CA GLU A 226 12.04 30.65 -3.25
C GLU A 226 12.01 30.89 -1.73
N LYS A 227 11.72 29.85 -0.95
CA LYS A 227 11.74 29.94 0.52
C LYS A 227 13.14 30.19 1.07
N TRP A 228 14.17 29.59 0.46
CA TRP A 228 15.55 29.63 0.96
C TRP A 228 16.42 30.70 0.30
N LYS A 229 15.94 31.34 -0.78
CA LYS A 229 16.65 32.39 -1.53
C LYS A 229 17.16 33.52 -0.64
N ARG A 230 16.42 33.88 0.42
CA ARG A 230 16.77 34.95 1.36
C ARG A 230 17.82 34.56 2.39
N LYS A 231 18.14 33.27 2.54
CA LYS A 231 19.10 32.74 3.54
C LYS A 231 20.55 32.73 3.04
N PHE A 232 20.76 32.89 1.73
CA PHE A 232 22.08 32.83 1.09
C PHE A 232 22.35 34.09 0.29
N VAL A 233 23.62 34.49 0.21
CA VAL A 233 24.05 35.69 -0.55
C VAL A 233 23.98 35.43 -2.05
N HIS A 234 24.28 34.20 -2.48
CA HIS A 234 24.21 33.79 -3.87
C HIS A 234 23.37 32.52 -4.01
N CYS A 235 22.28 32.66 -4.76
CA CYS A 235 21.39 31.56 -5.13
C CYS A 235 21.34 31.45 -6.64
N VAL A 236 21.56 30.24 -7.16
CA VAL A 236 21.56 29.97 -8.60
C VAL A 236 20.57 28.86 -8.91
N THR A 237 19.69 29.12 -9.87
CA THR A 237 18.78 28.11 -10.44
C THR A 237 19.21 27.78 -11.85
N PHE A 238 19.45 26.50 -12.08
CA PHE A 238 19.81 25.97 -13.38
C PHE A 238 18.74 24.97 -13.81
N LEU A 239 17.73 25.49 -14.52
CA LEU A 239 16.57 24.72 -14.98
C LEU A 239 16.86 23.95 -16.27
N ASP A 240 16.21 22.79 -16.44
CA ASP A 240 16.22 22.00 -17.67
C ASP A 240 17.63 21.66 -18.19
N ILE A 241 18.52 21.14 -17.32
CA ILE A 241 19.91 20.83 -17.67
C ILE A 241 19.99 19.81 -18.81
N SER A 242 19.15 18.77 -18.76
CA SER A 242 19.05 17.73 -19.79
C SER A 242 18.91 18.35 -21.19
N LYS A 243 17.87 19.17 -21.38
CA LYS A 243 17.54 19.82 -22.65
C LYS A 243 18.61 20.82 -23.08
N LYS A 244 19.11 21.64 -22.16
CA LYS A 244 20.15 22.62 -22.48
C LYS A 244 21.47 21.96 -22.90
N SER A 245 21.76 20.76 -22.41
CA SER A 245 22.98 20.02 -22.79
C SER A 245 22.93 19.44 -24.21
N GLU A 246 21.75 19.37 -24.82
CA GLU A 246 21.59 18.99 -26.23
C GLU A 246 21.77 20.18 -27.17
N GLU A 247 21.33 21.37 -26.73
CA GLU A 247 21.44 22.62 -27.49
C GLU A 247 22.85 23.26 -27.39
N VAL A 248 23.54 23.03 -26.27
CA VAL A 248 24.75 23.77 -25.87
C VAL A 248 25.79 22.80 -25.28
N SER A 249 27.07 23.01 -25.57
CA SER A 249 28.14 22.13 -25.05
C SER A 249 28.24 22.19 -23.51
N LEU A 250 28.69 21.09 -22.88
CA LEU A 250 28.92 21.03 -21.42
C LEU A 250 29.89 22.13 -20.93
N VAL A 251 30.84 22.52 -21.78
CA VAL A 251 31.79 23.62 -21.51
C VAL A 251 31.07 24.95 -21.32
N GLN A 252 30.16 25.27 -22.23
CA GLN A 252 29.36 26.50 -22.17
C GLN A 252 28.34 26.48 -21.03
N LEU A 253 27.83 25.30 -20.65
CA LEU A 253 26.99 25.13 -19.46
C LEU A 253 27.76 25.45 -18.17
N ARG A 254 29.00 24.96 -18.04
CA ARG A 254 29.88 25.30 -16.93
C ARG A 254 30.17 26.79 -16.88
N ARG A 255 30.48 27.41 -18.02
CA ARG A 255 30.69 28.87 -18.10
C ARG A 255 29.47 29.64 -17.58
N LYS A 256 28.26 29.32 -18.04
CA LYS A 256 27.02 29.96 -17.57
C LYS A 256 26.80 29.79 -16.07
N LEU A 257 27.14 28.61 -15.52
CA LEU A 257 27.06 28.37 -14.08
C LEU A 257 28.05 29.27 -13.32
N LEU A 258 29.30 29.35 -13.78
CA LEU A 258 30.33 30.20 -13.19
C LEU A 258 29.99 31.69 -13.29
N GLU A 259 29.47 32.16 -14.43
CA GLU A 259 28.97 33.52 -14.62
C GLU A 259 27.87 33.86 -13.60
N ALA A 260 26.92 32.94 -13.38
CA ALA A 260 25.85 33.12 -12.40
C ALA A 260 26.34 33.10 -10.94
N LEU A 261 27.32 32.25 -10.62
CA LEU A 261 27.88 32.15 -9.27
C LEU A 261 28.77 33.35 -8.90
N LEU A 262 29.52 33.89 -9.86
CA LEU A 262 30.48 34.97 -9.64
C LEU A 262 29.85 36.37 -9.76
N ASN A 263 28.68 36.50 -10.41
CA ASN A 263 27.88 37.74 -10.49
C ASN A 263 28.69 39.03 -10.76
N GLY A 264 29.65 38.96 -11.70
CA GLY A 264 30.48 40.10 -12.10
C GLY A 264 31.75 40.34 -11.28
N LYS A 265 32.11 39.47 -10.32
CA LYS A 265 33.38 39.55 -9.56
C LYS A 265 34.64 39.37 -10.44
N VAL A 266 34.52 38.67 -11.56
CA VAL A 266 35.61 38.40 -12.51
C VAL A 266 35.31 39.08 -13.84
N ARG A 267 36.29 39.76 -14.44
CA ARG A 267 36.12 40.59 -15.65
C ARG A 267 35.92 39.78 -16.93
N GLU A 268 36.53 38.61 -17.06
CA GLU A 268 36.39 37.72 -18.22
C GLU A 268 36.28 36.26 -17.77
N ILE A 269 35.18 35.60 -18.15
CA ILE A 269 34.98 34.16 -18.00
C ILE A 269 34.87 33.60 -19.42
N SER A 270 35.81 32.73 -19.80
CA SER A 270 35.85 32.08 -21.12
C SER A 270 35.43 30.62 -21.00
N ASP A 271 35.26 29.96 -22.14
CA ASP A 271 34.98 28.51 -22.19
C ASP A 271 36.14 27.68 -21.58
N GLU A 272 37.36 28.23 -21.53
CA GLU A 272 38.53 27.60 -20.91
C GLU A 272 38.57 27.75 -19.38
N THR A 273 37.78 28.67 -18.81
CA THR A 273 37.70 28.88 -17.37
C THR A 273 37.14 27.65 -16.67
N THR A 274 37.87 27.15 -15.68
CA THR A 274 37.52 25.98 -14.86
C THR A 274 37.18 26.39 -13.44
N HIS A 275 36.51 25.53 -12.68
CA HIS A 275 36.26 25.76 -11.25
C HIS A 275 37.54 26.05 -10.46
N GLY A 276 38.66 25.39 -10.81
CA GLY A 276 39.96 25.62 -10.19
C GLY A 276 40.53 27.01 -10.42
N SER A 277 40.32 27.60 -11.61
CA SER A 277 40.85 28.94 -11.95
C SER A 277 40.17 30.10 -11.23
N VAL A 278 38.93 29.92 -10.74
CA VAL A 278 38.14 30.93 -10.00
C VAL A 278 37.79 30.44 -8.58
N LYS A 279 38.58 29.50 -8.07
CA LYS A 279 38.33 28.80 -6.81
C LYS A 279 38.35 29.75 -5.61
N VAL A 280 39.24 30.75 -5.62
CA VAL A 280 39.40 31.70 -4.51
C VAL A 280 38.13 32.53 -4.34
N GLU A 281 37.58 33.03 -5.45
CA GLU A 281 36.38 33.86 -5.50
C GLU A 281 35.11 33.07 -5.13
N LEU A 282 35.02 31.80 -5.56
CA LEU A 282 33.91 30.91 -5.24
C LEU A 282 33.87 30.51 -3.75
N LEU A 283 35.03 30.44 -3.08
CA LEU A 283 35.13 30.11 -1.65
C LEU A 283 34.80 31.29 -0.71
N GLU A 284 34.60 32.50 -1.24
CA GLU A 284 34.27 33.68 -0.43
C GLU A 284 32.85 33.61 0.17
N THR A 285 31.89 33.05 -0.56
CA THR A 285 30.46 33.11 -0.23
C THR A 285 29.82 31.73 -0.16
N LYS A 286 28.90 31.53 0.80
CA LYS A 286 28.08 30.31 0.83
C LYS A 286 27.04 30.40 -0.29
N ILE A 287 26.87 29.30 -1.03
CA ILE A 287 25.96 29.25 -2.18
C ILE A 287 24.79 28.31 -1.92
N PHE A 288 23.68 28.59 -2.59
CA PHE A 288 22.56 27.67 -2.71
C PHE A 288 22.25 27.44 -4.18
N VAL A 289 22.48 26.22 -4.66
CA VAL A 289 22.36 25.87 -6.08
C VAL A 289 21.25 24.85 -6.29
N LEU A 290 20.35 25.14 -7.22
CA LEU A 290 19.38 24.18 -7.73
C LEU A 290 19.79 23.76 -9.15
N LEU A 291 20.19 22.51 -9.30
CA LEU A 291 20.43 21.86 -10.59
C LEU A 291 19.20 21.01 -10.92
N ASP A 292 18.40 21.46 -11.88
CA ASP A 292 17.14 20.81 -12.22
C ASP A 292 17.23 20.03 -13.54
N ASP A 293 16.60 18.86 -13.52
CA ASP A 293 16.48 17.89 -14.62
C ASP A 293 17.83 17.39 -15.16
N VAL A 294 18.58 16.72 -14.29
CA VAL A 294 19.84 16.04 -14.66
C VAL A 294 19.56 14.64 -15.18
N SER A 295 20.14 14.29 -16.33
CA SER A 295 19.91 13.01 -17.04
C SER A 295 21.17 12.17 -17.31
N ASP A 296 22.37 12.73 -17.14
CA ASP A 296 23.65 12.01 -17.35
C ASP A 296 24.66 12.38 -16.25
N LYS A 297 25.40 11.39 -15.75
CA LYS A 297 26.45 11.57 -14.74
C LYS A 297 27.54 12.53 -15.21
N LYS A 298 27.83 12.54 -16.53
CA LYS A 298 28.79 13.50 -17.13
C LYS A 298 28.37 14.95 -16.93
N GLN A 299 27.06 15.25 -16.91
CA GLN A 299 26.59 16.62 -16.64
C GLN A 299 26.98 17.04 -15.22
N LEU A 300 26.82 16.15 -14.23
CA LEU A 300 27.20 16.41 -12.84
C LEU A 300 28.71 16.55 -12.68
N GLU A 301 29.49 15.62 -13.26
CA GLU A 301 30.95 15.69 -13.23
C GLU A 301 31.47 17.01 -13.82
N PHE A 302 30.86 17.48 -14.90
CA PHE A 302 31.27 18.71 -15.56
C PHE A 302 30.84 19.98 -14.82
N LEU A 303 29.66 19.98 -14.18
CA LEU A 303 29.10 21.13 -13.45
C LEU A 303 29.62 21.24 -12.01
N LEU A 304 29.89 20.12 -11.33
CA LEU A 304 30.27 20.11 -9.92
C LEU A 304 31.76 19.79 -9.70
N GLY A 305 32.38 19.00 -10.60
CA GLY A 305 33.78 18.60 -10.46
C GLY A 305 34.06 17.90 -9.13
N GLU A 306 35.21 18.20 -8.52
CA GLU A 306 35.64 17.65 -7.23
C GLU A 306 35.03 18.37 -6.01
N LEU A 307 34.12 19.34 -6.21
CA LEU A 307 33.45 20.14 -5.17
C LEU A 307 34.38 20.94 -4.23
N ASP A 308 35.69 20.94 -4.49
CA ASP A 308 36.73 21.61 -3.70
C ASP A 308 36.64 23.15 -3.72
N TRP A 309 35.89 23.70 -4.68
CA TRP A 309 35.57 25.11 -4.83
C TRP A 309 34.32 25.55 -4.07
N VAL A 310 33.54 24.62 -3.50
CA VAL A 310 32.30 24.92 -2.78
C VAL A 310 32.60 25.26 -1.32
N LYS A 311 32.24 26.48 -0.89
CA LYS A 311 32.44 26.91 0.50
C LYS A 311 31.65 26.01 1.47
N LYS A 312 32.28 25.60 2.58
CA LYS A 312 31.61 24.84 3.65
C LYS A 312 30.33 25.53 4.14
N GLY A 313 29.26 24.75 4.27
CA GLY A 313 27.92 25.21 4.63
C GLY A 313 27.06 25.65 3.44
N SER A 314 27.52 25.44 2.21
CA SER A 314 26.71 25.60 1.00
C SER A 314 25.73 24.44 0.83
N LYS A 315 24.65 24.66 0.08
CA LYS A 315 23.61 23.65 -0.16
C LYS A 315 23.39 23.48 -1.66
N ILE A 316 23.34 22.23 -2.13
CA ILE A 316 23.09 21.92 -3.54
C ILE A 316 21.91 20.96 -3.62
N ILE A 317 20.93 21.30 -4.44
CA ILE A 317 19.77 20.46 -4.73
C ILE A 317 19.88 20.00 -6.17
N ILE A 318 19.76 18.70 -6.39
CA ILE A 318 19.80 18.09 -7.72
C ILE A 318 18.47 17.40 -7.95
N THR A 319 17.71 17.76 -8.99
CA THR A 319 16.50 17.02 -9.38
C THR A 319 16.83 16.05 -10.52
N THR A 320 16.36 14.81 -10.43
CA THR A 320 16.54 13.81 -11.49
C THR A 320 15.45 12.74 -11.48
N CYS A 321 15.24 12.10 -12.62
CA CYS A 321 14.39 10.91 -12.76
C CYS A 321 15.18 9.60 -12.59
N ASP A 322 16.49 9.63 -12.38
CA ASP A 322 17.33 8.44 -12.24
C ASP A 322 18.14 8.49 -10.95
N LYS A 323 17.76 7.65 -9.99
CA LYS A 323 18.41 7.57 -8.67
C LYS A 323 19.88 7.16 -8.78
N SER A 324 20.26 6.37 -9.78
CA SER A 324 21.64 5.86 -9.93
C SER A 324 22.66 6.97 -10.18
N LEU A 325 22.24 8.12 -10.73
CA LEU A 325 23.10 9.27 -11.00
C LEU A 325 23.64 9.93 -9.73
N LEU A 326 22.98 9.71 -8.59
CA LEU A 326 23.31 10.33 -7.31
C LEU A 326 24.14 9.43 -6.40
N GLU A 327 24.34 8.16 -6.78
CA GLU A 327 25.12 7.20 -6.00
C GLU A 327 26.58 7.67 -5.87
N GLY A 328 27.02 7.84 -4.62
CA GLY A 328 28.36 8.32 -4.28
C GLY A 328 28.56 9.84 -4.37
N LEU A 329 27.54 10.61 -4.79
CA LEU A 329 27.61 12.08 -4.88
C LEU A 329 26.71 12.79 -3.85
N ALA A 330 25.45 12.36 -3.72
CA ALA A 330 24.48 13.00 -2.82
C ALA A 330 24.66 12.50 -1.38
N ASP A 331 24.59 13.42 -0.40
CA ASP A 331 24.59 13.08 1.03
C ASP A 331 23.28 12.39 1.45
N ASP A 332 22.16 12.82 0.85
CA ASP A 332 20.83 12.27 1.10
C ASP A 332 19.96 12.39 -0.16
N THR A 333 18.95 11.54 -0.26
CA THR A 333 18.01 11.50 -1.38
C THR A 333 16.57 11.57 -0.86
N TYR A 334 15.78 12.48 -1.43
CA TYR A 334 14.35 12.62 -1.19
C TYR A 334 13.55 12.09 -2.39
N VAL A 335 12.87 10.96 -2.19
CA VAL A 335 11.95 10.40 -3.18
C VAL A 335 10.60 11.10 -3.04
N VAL A 336 10.15 11.82 -4.08
CA VAL A 336 8.89 12.56 -4.05
C VAL A 336 7.70 11.58 -4.02
N PRO A 337 6.87 11.59 -2.97
CA PRO A 337 5.73 10.68 -2.86
C PRO A 337 4.57 11.10 -3.77
N LYS A 338 3.81 10.10 -4.26
CA LYS A 338 2.56 10.28 -5.03
C LYS A 338 1.52 11.05 -4.21
N LEU A 339 0.57 11.69 -4.87
CA LEU A 339 -0.59 12.31 -4.21
C LEU A 339 -1.47 11.22 -3.60
N ASN A 340 -1.98 11.46 -2.38
CA ASN A 340 -3.04 10.61 -1.84
C ASN A 340 -4.38 10.88 -2.58
N ASP A 341 -5.36 10.01 -2.42
CA ASP A 341 -6.63 10.11 -3.18
C ASP A 341 -7.35 11.44 -2.92
N ARG A 342 -7.25 11.99 -1.70
CA ARG A 342 -7.85 13.29 -1.35
C ARG A 342 -7.16 14.45 -2.08
N GLU A 343 -5.84 14.51 -2.03
CA GLU A 343 -5.02 15.51 -2.74
C GLU A 343 -5.19 15.39 -4.25
N GLY A 344 -5.20 14.15 -4.76
CA GLY A 344 -5.37 13.84 -6.17
C GLY A 344 -6.75 14.25 -6.68
N PHE A 345 -7.80 14.00 -5.90
CA PHE A 345 -9.16 14.44 -6.18
C PHE A 345 -9.29 15.96 -6.18
N GLN A 346 -8.63 16.66 -5.25
CA GLN A 346 -8.60 18.13 -5.23
C GLN A 346 -7.92 18.70 -6.48
N LEU A 347 -6.75 18.17 -6.86
CA LEU A 347 -6.04 18.60 -8.05
C LEU A 347 -6.83 18.33 -9.33
N PHE A 348 -7.40 17.13 -9.46
CA PHE A 348 -8.26 16.78 -10.59
C PHE A 348 -9.48 17.71 -10.66
N SER A 349 -10.19 17.88 -9.54
CA SER A 349 -11.39 18.72 -9.47
C SER A 349 -11.08 20.17 -9.82
N TYR A 350 -9.95 20.69 -9.36
CA TYR A 350 -9.50 22.05 -9.71
C TYR A 350 -9.38 22.22 -11.22
N HIS A 351 -8.81 21.25 -11.95
CA HIS A 351 -8.66 21.33 -13.40
C HIS A 351 -9.94 20.95 -14.17
N ALA A 352 -10.72 20.00 -13.67
CA ALA A 352 -11.93 19.49 -14.31
C ALA A 352 -13.13 20.45 -14.22
N PHE A 353 -13.23 21.22 -13.14
CA PHE A 353 -14.36 22.11 -12.88
C PHE A 353 -13.97 23.60 -12.90
N HIS A 354 -12.72 23.93 -13.28
CA HIS A 354 -12.25 25.31 -13.30
C HIS A 354 -13.13 26.18 -14.21
N GLY A 355 -13.65 27.29 -13.66
CA GLY A 355 -14.40 28.29 -14.43
C GLY A 355 -15.88 27.95 -14.66
N GLN A 356 -16.42 26.91 -14.00
CA GLN A 356 -17.84 26.56 -14.07
C GLN A 356 -18.58 26.96 -12.77
N ASN A 357 -19.74 27.61 -12.91
CA ASN A 357 -20.65 27.94 -11.80
C ASN A 357 -21.57 26.76 -11.41
N PHE A 358 -21.12 25.51 -11.61
CA PHE A 358 -21.96 24.32 -11.45
C PHE A 358 -21.47 23.45 -10.29
N TYR A 359 -22.39 22.98 -9.44
CA TYR A 359 -22.09 21.98 -8.43
C TYR A 359 -22.12 20.59 -9.09
N PRO A 360 -21.04 19.78 -9.01
CA PRO A 360 -21.01 18.48 -9.68
C PRO A 360 -22.09 17.54 -9.14
N THR A 361 -22.79 16.85 -10.04
CA THR A 361 -23.77 15.80 -9.71
C THR A 361 -23.10 14.59 -9.07
N SER A 362 -23.86 13.78 -8.33
CA SER A 362 -23.36 12.55 -7.69
C SER A 362 -22.69 11.57 -8.68
N SER A 363 -23.19 11.50 -9.91
CA SER A 363 -22.61 10.70 -11.01
C SER A 363 -21.24 11.22 -11.45
N LEU A 364 -21.09 12.53 -11.67
CA LEU A 364 -19.81 13.16 -12.01
C LEU A 364 -18.77 13.02 -10.89
N LEU A 365 -19.19 13.07 -9.63
CA LEU A 365 -18.31 12.79 -8.49
C LEU A 365 -17.81 11.33 -8.50
N THR A 366 -18.68 10.38 -8.86
CA THR A 366 -18.31 8.96 -8.98
C THR A 366 -17.31 8.75 -10.11
N LEU A 367 -17.56 9.32 -11.30
CA LEU A 367 -16.63 9.27 -12.43
C LEU A 367 -15.29 9.95 -12.10
N SER A 368 -15.32 11.09 -11.41
CA SER A 368 -14.12 11.79 -10.95
C SER A 368 -13.25 10.91 -10.06
N ARG A 369 -13.85 10.15 -9.12
CA ARG A 369 -13.12 9.19 -8.29
C ARG A 369 -12.47 8.09 -9.13
N MET A 370 -13.18 7.54 -10.11
CA MET A 370 -12.61 6.52 -10.99
C MET A 370 -11.41 7.03 -11.81
N PHE A 371 -11.43 8.29 -12.26
CA PHE A 371 -10.26 8.91 -12.92
C PHE A 371 -9.09 9.16 -11.96
N VAL A 372 -9.37 9.52 -10.71
CA VAL A 372 -8.35 9.68 -9.66
C VAL A 372 -7.69 8.33 -9.34
N ASP A 373 -8.51 7.29 -9.18
CA ASP A 373 -8.05 5.91 -8.95
C ASP A 373 -7.19 5.43 -10.13
N TYR A 374 -7.59 5.74 -11.36
CA TYR A 374 -6.83 5.43 -12.57
C TYR A 374 -5.45 6.13 -12.58
N ALA A 375 -5.40 7.42 -12.21
CA ALA A 375 -4.15 8.19 -12.19
C ALA A 375 -3.20 7.79 -11.06
N ARG A 376 -3.67 7.03 -10.05
CA ARG A 376 -2.91 6.54 -8.89
C ARG A 376 -2.01 7.62 -8.26
N GLY A 377 -2.57 8.81 -8.07
CA GLY A 377 -1.87 9.93 -7.42
C GLY A 377 -0.79 10.62 -8.26
N HIS A 378 -0.75 10.44 -9.58
CA HIS A 378 0.21 11.11 -10.47
C HIS A 378 -0.26 12.53 -10.86
N PRO A 379 0.40 13.63 -10.40
CA PRO A 379 -0.10 15.00 -10.55
C PRO A 379 -0.31 15.44 -12.00
N LEU A 380 0.66 15.19 -12.88
CA LEU A 380 0.57 15.61 -14.28
C LEU A 380 -0.59 14.90 -15.00
N THR A 381 -0.82 13.61 -14.70
CA THR A 381 -1.94 12.85 -15.28
C THR A 381 -3.27 13.39 -14.82
N LEU A 382 -3.42 13.66 -13.52
CA LEU A 382 -4.62 14.25 -12.94
C LEU A 382 -4.93 15.62 -13.57
N LYS A 383 -3.91 16.46 -13.73
CA LYS A 383 -4.04 17.76 -14.40
C LYS A 383 -4.55 17.63 -15.83
N LEU A 384 -3.90 16.79 -16.64
CA LEU A 384 -4.24 16.61 -18.05
C LEU A 384 -5.64 15.98 -18.25
N LEU A 385 -6.00 15.00 -17.42
CA LEU A 385 -7.34 14.42 -17.42
C LEU A 385 -8.39 15.46 -17.05
N GLY A 386 -8.15 16.25 -16.00
CA GLY A 386 -9.04 17.33 -15.60
C GLY A 386 -9.21 18.36 -16.73
N GLU A 387 -8.12 18.86 -17.31
CA GLU A 387 -8.17 19.83 -18.41
C GLU A 387 -8.92 19.30 -19.64
N LYS A 388 -8.76 18.02 -19.98
CA LYS A 388 -9.45 17.38 -21.12
C LYS A 388 -10.95 17.23 -20.91
N LEU A 389 -11.36 16.98 -19.66
CA LEU A 389 -12.75 16.75 -19.27
C LEU A 389 -13.49 18.06 -18.92
N ASN A 390 -12.76 19.16 -18.74
CA ASN A 390 -13.36 20.46 -18.45
C ASN A 390 -14.33 20.91 -19.56
N GLY A 391 -15.53 21.32 -19.15
CA GLY A 391 -16.59 21.79 -20.03
C GLY A 391 -17.29 20.69 -20.85
N ARG A 392 -17.05 19.41 -20.54
CA ARG A 392 -17.63 18.26 -21.26
C ARG A 392 -18.78 17.62 -20.50
N GLU A 393 -19.71 17.03 -21.24
CA GLU A 393 -20.89 16.34 -20.69
C GLU A 393 -20.54 14.97 -20.09
N GLU A 394 -21.38 14.49 -19.16
CA GLU A 394 -21.18 13.22 -18.44
C GLU A 394 -21.01 12.00 -19.36
N VAL A 395 -21.76 11.95 -20.46
CA VAL A 395 -21.66 10.86 -21.46
C VAL A 395 -20.25 10.79 -22.07
N TYR A 396 -19.62 11.95 -22.29
CA TYR A 396 -18.25 12.02 -22.77
C TYR A 396 -17.29 11.44 -21.73
N TRP A 397 -17.44 11.77 -20.45
CA TRP A 397 -16.61 11.22 -19.37
C TRP A 397 -16.69 9.68 -19.32
N ALA A 398 -17.91 9.13 -19.37
CA ALA A 398 -18.12 7.68 -19.39
C ALA A 398 -17.46 7.01 -20.62
N SER A 399 -17.57 7.63 -21.80
CA SER A 399 -16.94 7.11 -23.04
C SER A 399 -15.41 7.05 -22.97
N ILE A 400 -14.79 8.04 -22.32
CA ILE A 400 -13.34 8.12 -22.12
C ILE A 400 -12.89 6.99 -21.19
N LEU A 401 -13.63 6.76 -20.12
CA LEU A 401 -13.35 5.70 -19.15
C LEU A 401 -13.53 4.30 -19.76
N GLU A 402 -14.57 4.12 -20.56
CA GLU A 402 -14.80 2.86 -21.29
C GLU A 402 -13.69 2.58 -22.30
N MET A 403 -13.21 3.60 -23.02
CA MET A 403 -12.08 3.46 -23.94
C MET A 403 -10.76 3.17 -23.21
N MET A 404 -10.54 3.75 -22.02
CA MET A 404 -9.39 3.40 -21.16
C MET A 404 -9.44 1.94 -20.71
N ASN A 405 -10.63 1.37 -20.52
CA ASN A 405 -10.82 -0.03 -20.13
C ASN A 405 -10.73 -1.02 -21.31
N LYS A 406 -11.08 -0.63 -22.54
CA LYS A 406 -11.24 -1.56 -23.68
C LYS A 406 -10.05 -1.75 -24.61
N ASN A 407 -9.13 -0.79 -24.72
CA ASN A 407 -7.79 -0.86 -25.31
C ASN A 407 -7.38 0.52 -25.86
N SER A 408 -6.19 0.96 -25.48
CA SER A 408 -5.69 2.34 -25.55
C SER A 408 -4.93 2.66 -26.83
N ASP A 409 -5.57 3.23 -27.86
CA ASP A 409 -4.85 3.46 -29.13
C ASP A 409 -4.62 4.93 -29.52
N ARG A 410 -5.24 5.96 -28.90
CA ARG A 410 -5.14 7.33 -29.48
C ARG A 410 -5.18 8.54 -28.54
N MET A 411 -5.11 8.41 -27.22
CA MET A 411 -5.58 9.52 -26.36
C MET A 411 -4.57 10.53 -25.85
N PHE A 412 -3.26 10.30 -25.98
CA PHE A 412 -2.26 11.18 -25.36
C PHE A 412 -1.06 11.53 -26.26
N GLN A 413 -1.32 12.16 -27.40
CA GLN A 413 -0.25 12.73 -28.23
C GLN A 413 0.42 13.96 -27.58
N ASP A 414 -0.26 14.72 -26.72
CA ASP A 414 0.31 15.98 -26.18
C ASP A 414 1.27 15.78 -25.00
N VAL A 415 1.10 14.71 -24.21
CA VAL A 415 2.03 14.33 -23.13
C VAL A 415 3.24 13.58 -23.67
N SER A 416 3.10 13.01 -24.87
CA SER A 416 4.14 12.24 -25.57
C SER A 416 5.41 13.05 -25.82
N ARG A 417 5.31 14.39 -25.87
CA ARG A 417 6.43 15.33 -26.04
C ARG A 417 7.25 15.57 -24.76
N PHE A 418 6.74 15.20 -23.58
CA PHE A 418 7.44 15.45 -22.31
C PHE A 418 8.27 14.25 -21.82
N SER A 419 8.00 13.04 -22.30
CA SER A 419 8.73 11.82 -21.87
C SER A 419 9.68 11.24 -22.92
N THR A 420 9.61 11.69 -24.18
CA THR A 420 10.47 11.19 -25.26
C THR A 420 11.92 11.66 -25.15
N ASP A 421 12.18 12.79 -24.48
CA ASP A 421 13.54 13.32 -24.28
C ASP A 421 14.13 13.00 -22.89
N GLN A 422 13.32 12.60 -21.90
CA GLN A 422 13.74 12.55 -20.49
C GLN A 422 14.21 11.20 -19.93
N ASN A 423 14.25 10.13 -20.73
CA ASN A 423 14.88 8.87 -20.31
C ASN A 423 15.44 8.13 -21.52
N ARG A 424 16.73 8.28 -21.80
CA ARG A 424 17.46 7.46 -22.78
C ARG A 424 17.53 6.01 -22.28
N LEU A 425 16.43 5.28 -22.39
CA LEU A 425 16.45 3.83 -22.20
C LEU A 425 17.29 3.23 -23.32
N SER A 426 18.13 2.25 -22.97
CA SER A 426 18.72 1.41 -24.01
C SER A 426 17.61 0.61 -24.69
N GLY A 427 17.80 0.21 -25.95
CA GLY A 427 16.81 -0.64 -26.64
C GLY A 427 16.51 -1.94 -25.87
N ARG A 428 17.44 -2.41 -25.02
CA ARG A 428 17.20 -3.54 -24.11
C ARG A 428 16.30 -3.18 -22.93
N GLN A 429 16.54 -2.04 -22.26
CA GLN A 429 15.69 -1.56 -21.17
C GLN A 429 14.25 -1.28 -21.66
N GLU A 430 14.09 -0.75 -22.88
CA GLU A 430 12.77 -0.61 -23.53
C GLU A 430 12.08 -1.97 -23.69
N ASP A 431 12.80 -2.97 -24.21
CA ASP A 431 12.25 -4.32 -24.39
C ASP A 431 11.86 -4.98 -23.06
N VAL A 432 12.68 -4.83 -22.01
CA VAL A 432 12.40 -5.34 -20.66
C VAL A 432 11.19 -4.65 -20.06
N PHE A 433 11.10 -3.31 -20.16
CA PHE A 433 9.94 -2.56 -19.68
C PHE A 433 8.65 -3.03 -20.35
N LEU A 434 8.67 -3.20 -21.69
CA LEU A 434 7.51 -3.72 -22.42
C LEU A 434 7.17 -5.17 -22.05
N ASP A 435 8.17 -6.03 -21.80
CA ASP A 435 7.93 -7.40 -21.35
C ASP A 435 7.22 -7.44 -19.98
N ILE A 436 7.67 -6.61 -19.01
CA ILE A 436 7.02 -6.48 -17.69
C ILE A 436 5.57 -6.03 -17.87
N VAL A 437 5.39 -5.00 -18.69
CA VAL A 437 4.09 -4.40 -18.96
C VAL A 437 3.08 -5.39 -19.53
N CYS A 438 3.50 -6.18 -20.51
CA CYS A 438 2.60 -7.07 -21.25
C CYS A 438 2.34 -8.36 -20.49
N PHE A 439 3.36 -8.92 -19.83
CA PHE A 439 3.34 -10.30 -19.36
C PHE A 439 3.52 -10.47 -17.86
N PHE A 440 4.23 -9.56 -17.17
CA PHE A 440 4.70 -9.78 -15.81
C PHE A 440 4.31 -8.67 -14.82
N LYS A 441 3.19 -7.99 -15.09
CA LYS A 441 2.60 -7.03 -14.16
C LYS A 441 2.20 -7.73 -12.85
N SER A 442 2.58 -7.14 -11.73
CA SER A 442 2.26 -7.62 -10.37
C SER A 442 2.84 -9.01 -10.04
N GLU A 443 3.82 -9.47 -10.81
CA GLU A 443 4.58 -10.71 -10.53
C GLU A 443 5.73 -10.44 -9.55
N ASP A 444 6.26 -11.51 -8.95
CA ASP A 444 7.38 -11.47 -8.00
C ASP A 444 8.67 -10.87 -8.64
N GLU A 445 9.34 -9.96 -7.95
CA GLU A 445 10.52 -9.25 -8.48
C GLU A 445 11.64 -10.22 -8.87
N TYR A 446 11.95 -11.20 -8.03
CA TYR A 446 13.03 -12.15 -8.27
C TYR A 446 12.70 -13.06 -9.46
N PHE A 447 11.44 -13.47 -9.60
CA PHE A 447 10.93 -14.17 -10.79
C PHE A 447 11.12 -13.35 -12.07
N VAL A 448 10.71 -12.08 -12.07
CA VAL A 448 10.83 -11.18 -13.22
C VAL A 448 12.29 -10.94 -13.60
N ARG A 449 13.15 -10.70 -12.62
CA ARG A 449 14.59 -10.52 -12.83
C ARG A 449 15.22 -11.76 -13.46
N SER A 450 14.87 -12.94 -12.97
CA SER A 450 15.37 -14.22 -13.51
C SER A 450 15.00 -14.45 -14.97
N LEU A 451 13.86 -13.91 -15.42
CA LEU A 451 13.42 -14.01 -16.82
C LEU A 451 14.01 -12.94 -17.73
N LEU A 452 14.15 -11.71 -17.23
CA LEU A 452 14.40 -10.55 -18.08
C LEU A 452 15.87 -10.11 -18.09
N ASP A 453 16.56 -10.20 -16.96
CA ASP A 453 17.93 -9.71 -16.83
C ASP A 453 18.88 -10.49 -17.75
N SER A 454 19.87 -9.79 -18.30
CA SER A 454 20.74 -10.39 -19.32
C SER A 454 21.68 -11.47 -18.76
N GLY A 455 22.10 -11.38 -17.50
CA GLY A 455 22.86 -12.44 -16.82
C GLY A 455 22.11 -13.09 -15.65
N ASP A 456 22.84 -13.69 -14.72
CA ASP A 456 22.25 -14.35 -13.55
C ASP A 456 21.90 -13.30 -12.47
N PRO A 457 20.64 -13.18 -12.03
CA PRO A 457 20.24 -12.25 -10.97
C PRO A 457 21.03 -12.42 -9.67
N ASP A 458 21.57 -13.61 -9.43
CA ASP A 458 22.30 -13.98 -8.22
C ASP A 458 23.79 -13.60 -8.28
N SER A 459 24.29 -13.18 -9.45
CA SER A 459 25.66 -12.70 -9.62
C SER A 459 25.74 -11.18 -9.36
N ALA A 460 26.66 -10.77 -8.50
CA ALA A 460 26.85 -9.38 -8.09
C ALA A 460 27.35 -8.46 -9.22
N ASP A 461 28.04 -9.01 -10.22
CA ASP A 461 28.65 -8.26 -11.33
C ASP A 461 27.72 -8.10 -12.54
N THR A 462 26.47 -8.56 -12.42
CA THR A 462 25.52 -8.62 -13.54
C THR A 462 24.74 -7.32 -13.71
N VAL A 463 24.63 -6.84 -14.95
CA VAL A 463 23.72 -5.74 -15.29
C VAL A 463 22.28 -6.19 -15.06
N SER A 464 21.55 -5.51 -14.17
CA SER A 464 20.15 -5.77 -13.90
C SER A 464 19.29 -4.69 -14.55
N GLU A 465 18.76 -4.99 -15.73
CA GLU A 465 17.88 -4.09 -16.45
C GLU A 465 16.61 -3.76 -15.64
N VAL A 466 16.08 -4.71 -14.87
CA VAL A 466 14.92 -4.46 -13.98
C VAL A 466 15.28 -3.45 -12.88
N LYS A 467 16.45 -3.59 -12.24
CA LYS A 467 16.91 -2.65 -11.21
C LYS A 467 17.12 -1.25 -11.80
N ASP A 468 17.64 -1.15 -13.01
CA ASP A 468 17.76 0.13 -13.71
C ASP A 468 16.39 0.79 -13.94
N LEU A 469 15.37 0.01 -14.32
CA LEU A 469 14.01 0.52 -14.48
C LEU A 469 13.39 0.99 -13.15
N VAL A 470 13.71 0.32 -12.02
CA VAL A 470 13.32 0.76 -10.67
C VAL A 470 14.02 2.08 -10.32
N ASN A 471 15.33 2.18 -10.57
CA ASN A 471 16.11 3.39 -10.32
C ASN A 471 15.63 4.59 -11.15
N LYS A 472 15.11 4.33 -12.36
CA LYS A 472 14.48 5.33 -13.24
C LYS A 472 13.00 5.59 -12.92
N PHE A 473 12.46 4.98 -11.86
CA PHE A 473 11.06 5.06 -11.42
C PHE A 473 10.04 4.67 -12.50
N LEU A 474 10.43 3.86 -13.50
CA LEU A 474 9.49 3.38 -14.52
C LEU A 474 8.60 2.27 -13.96
N ILE A 475 9.19 1.43 -13.11
CA ILE A 475 8.51 0.40 -12.31
C ILE A 475 8.80 0.62 -10.83
N THR A 476 7.96 0.06 -9.97
CA THR A 476 8.12 0.10 -8.51
C THR A 476 7.99 -1.30 -7.95
N VAL A 477 8.74 -1.64 -6.91
CA VAL A 477 8.57 -2.89 -6.18
C VAL A 477 7.78 -2.61 -4.90
N ALA A 478 6.59 -3.20 -4.78
CA ALA A 478 5.75 -3.11 -3.59
C ALA A 478 5.43 -4.52 -3.11
N ASP A 479 5.65 -4.79 -1.81
CA ASP A 479 5.46 -6.12 -1.21
C ASP A 479 6.15 -7.27 -1.98
N GLY A 480 7.33 -7.01 -2.52
CA GLY A 480 8.11 -7.97 -3.33
C GLY A 480 7.61 -8.17 -4.76
N ARG A 481 6.60 -7.42 -5.21
CA ARG A 481 6.01 -7.53 -6.56
C ARG A 481 6.32 -6.32 -7.42
N VAL A 482 6.49 -6.56 -8.72
CA VAL A 482 6.74 -5.51 -9.71
C VAL A 482 5.44 -4.85 -10.13
N GLU A 483 5.28 -3.59 -9.76
CA GLU A 483 4.17 -2.74 -10.15
C GLU A 483 4.60 -1.75 -11.22
N ILE A 484 3.72 -1.55 -12.20
CA ILE A 484 3.94 -0.57 -13.27
C ILE A 484 3.29 0.73 -12.85
N ASN A 485 4.01 1.82 -13.08
CA ASN A 485 3.40 3.12 -12.94
C ASN A 485 2.53 3.44 -14.16
N VAL A 486 1.21 3.30 -13.95
CA VAL A 486 0.12 3.37 -14.96
C VAL A 486 0.25 4.53 -15.98
N PRO A 487 0.63 5.76 -15.60
CA PRO A 487 0.79 6.84 -16.58
C PRO A 487 1.80 6.53 -17.69
N LEU A 488 2.91 5.87 -17.37
CA LEU A 488 4.02 5.65 -18.31
C LEU A 488 3.71 4.57 -19.35
N TYR A 489 3.01 3.49 -18.95
CA TYR A 489 2.60 2.42 -19.86
C TYR A 489 1.87 2.97 -21.09
N MET A 490 0.93 3.89 -20.86
CA MET A 490 0.11 4.49 -21.91
C MET A 490 0.94 5.30 -22.92
N PHE A 491 2.02 5.95 -22.47
CA PHE A 491 2.89 6.73 -23.35
C PHE A 491 3.78 5.83 -24.22
N PHE A 492 4.35 4.76 -23.66
CA PHE A 492 5.25 3.88 -24.40
C PHE A 492 4.56 3.07 -25.51
N LYS A 493 3.27 2.75 -25.34
CA LYS A 493 2.49 2.02 -26.35
C LYS A 493 2.27 2.84 -27.64
N ASP A 494 2.09 4.16 -27.52
CA ASP A 494 1.73 5.05 -28.65
C ASP A 494 2.95 5.64 -29.39
N LEU A 495 4.14 5.64 -28.78
CA LEU A 495 5.30 6.43 -29.23
C LEU A 495 6.23 5.73 -30.25
N ARG A 496 6.32 4.39 -30.23
CA ARG A 496 7.09 3.62 -31.23
C ARG A 496 6.43 2.27 -31.46
N PRO A 497 6.29 1.80 -32.72
CA PRO A 497 5.93 0.41 -32.95
C PRO A 497 6.99 -0.46 -32.27
N PRO A 498 6.60 -1.39 -31.38
CA PRO A 498 7.56 -2.19 -30.66
C PRO A 498 8.40 -2.97 -31.67
N ARG A 499 9.72 -3.05 -31.43
CA ARG A 499 10.67 -3.80 -32.26
C ARG A 499 10.23 -5.27 -32.47
N TRP A 500 9.49 -5.80 -31.49
CA TRP A 500 8.98 -7.16 -31.46
C TRP A 500 7.49 -7.19 -31.12
N LEU A 501 6.76 -8.10 -31.75
CA LEU A 501 5.35 -8.35 -31.46
C LEU A 501 5.21 -9.13 -30.13
N ARG A 502 4.33 -8.62 -29.27
CA ARG A 502 3.91 -9.23 -28.00
C ARG A 502 2.40 -9.47 -28.11
N LEU A 503 1.97 -10.72 -27.98
CA LEU A 503 0.57 -11.09 -28.14
C LEU A 503 0.01 -11.51 -26.78
N TRP A 504 -0.89 -10.72 -26.22
CA TRP A 504 -1.57 -10.99 -24.96
C TRP A 504 -3.00 -10.43 -25.00
N ASN A 505 -3.93 -11.11 -24.35
CA ASN A 505 -5.32 -10.64 -24.18
C ASN A 505 -6.16 -10.37 -25.45
N ASP A 506 -5.72 -10.70 -26.67
CA ASP A 506 -6.58 -10.58 -27.84
C ASP A 506 -7.55 -11.78 -27.97
N GLU A 507 -8.79 -11.53 -28.37
CA GLU A 507 -9.76 -12.59 -28.70
C GLU A 507 -9.38 -13.32 -30.00
N ASP A 508 -8.59 -12.68 -30.86
CA ASP A 508 -8.16 -13.16 -32.18
C ASP A 508 -6.66 -13.51 -32.26
N ILE A 509 -5.98 -13.79 -31.13
CA ILE A 509 -4.52 -14.10 -31.13
C ILE A 509 -4.17 -15.19 -32.15
N ILE A 510 -4.97 -16.25 -32.25
CA ILE A 510 -4.68 -17.36 -33.17
C ILE A 510 -4.81 -16.92 -34.63
N ASN A 511 -5.85 -16.14 -34.97
CA ASN A 511 -6.00 -15.59 -36.31
C ASN A 511 -4.83 -14.65 -36.68
N LYS A 512 -4.32 -13.88 -35.71
CA LYS A 512 -3.12 -13.04 -35.88
C LYS A 512 -1.87 -13.90 -36.06
N LEU A 513 -1.68 -14.93 -35.25
CA LEU A 513 -0.56 -15.88 -35.33
C LEU A 513 -0.46 -16.54 -36.72
N MET A 514 -1.60 -16.91 -37.31
CA MET A 514 -1.63 -17.55 -38.62
C MET A 514 -1.37 -16.60 -39.81
N LYS A 515 -1.53 -15.28 -39.62
CA LYS A 515 -1.44 -14.28 -40.69
C LYS A 515 -0.17 -13.41 -40.66
N MET A 516 0.55 -13.38 -39.55
CA MET A 516 1.68 -12.45 -39.31
C MET A 516 3.04 -13.05 -39.64
N GLU A 517 4.04 -12.17 -39.79
CA GLU A 517 5.44 -12.56 -39.96
C GLU A 517 6.00 -13.14 -38.64
N LYS A 518 6.16 -14.47 -38.61
CA LYS A 518 6.54 -15.27 -37.44
C LYS A 518 7.87 -14.84 -36.79
N SER A 519 8.79 -14.28 -37.58
CA SER A 519 10.14 -13.86 -37.16
C SER A 519 10.16 -12.75 -36.09
N SER A 520 9.10 -11.94 -36.05
CA SER A 520 8.98 -10.74 -35.21
C SER A 520 8.36 -10.99 -33.84
N ILE A 521 7.89 -12.20 -33.55
CA ILE A 521 7.16 -12.53 -32.34
C ILE A 521 8.12 -12.85 -31.18
N ARG A 522 7.91 -12.18 -30.04
CA ARG A 522 8.72 -12.34 -28.83
C ARG A 522 8.00 -13.06 -27.68
N GLY A 523 6.69 -12.90 -27.57
CA GLY A 523 5.93 -13.53 -26.48
C GLY A 523 4.45 -13.74 -26.82
N ILE A 524 3.90 -14.85 -26.35
CA ILE A 524 2.54 -15.31 -26.66
C ILE A 524 1.85 -15.77 -25.38
N PHE A 525 0.81 -15.06 -24.95
CA PHE A 525 -0.04 -15.41 -23.81
C PHE A 525 -1.46 -15.67 -24.31
N ILE A 526 -1.87 -16.94 -24.31
CA ILE A 526 -3.16 -17.41 -24.80
C ILE A 526 -3.99 -17.95 -23.65
N ASP A 527 -5.20 -17.41 -23.52
CA ASP A 527 -6.22 -17.94 -22.62
C ASP A 527 -7.23 -18.77 -23.43
N THR A 528 -7.05 -20.09 -23.36
CA THR A 528 -7.88 -21.08 -24.06
C THR A 528 -9.32 -21.12 -23.54
N SER A 529 -9.61 -20.56 -22.36
CA SER A 529 -10.98 -20.49 -21.83
C SER A 529 -11.91 -19.74 -22.80
N LYS A 530 -11.36 -18.73 -23.49
CA LYS A 530 -12.06 -17.86 -24.45
C LYS A 530 -12.43 -18.57 -25.75
N PHE A 531 -11.89 -19.76 -26.00
CA PHE A 531 -12.19 -20.51 -27.22
C PHE A 531 -13.55 -21.22 -27.10
N LEU A 532 -14.40 -20.97 -28.10
CA LEU A 532 -15.71 -21.61 -28.24
C LEU A 532 -15.61 -23.04 -28.84
N LYS A 533 -14.52 -23.38 -29.52
CA LYS A 533 -14.27 -24.68 -30.17
C LYS A 533 -12.80 -25.09 -30.03
N SER A 534 -12.49 -26.37 -30.22
CA SER A 534 -11.09 -26.78 -30.30
C SER A 534 -10.43 -26.24 -31.56
N ILE A 535 -9.15 -25.90 -31.45
CA ILE A 535 -8.36 -25.33 -32.53
C ILE A 535 -7.12 -26.18 -32.74
N GLY A 536 -6.92 -26.65 -33.98
CA GLY A 536 -5.71 -27.35 -34.38
C GLY A 536 -4.55 -26.38 -34.59
N LEU A 537 -3.38 -26.70 -34.07
CA LEU A 537 -2.12 -26.03 -34.42
C LEU A 537 -1.26 -26.99 -35.25
N ASP A 538 -0.76 -26.49 -36.38
CA ASP A 538 0.12 -27.26 -37.26
C ASP A 538 1.51 -27.42 -36.63
N HIS A 539 2.24 -28.49 -36.97
CA HIS A 539 3.61 -28.71 -36.49
C HIS A 539 4.52 -27.48 -36.67
N SER A 540 4.36 -26.77 -37.79
CA SER A 540 5.16 -25.60 -38.16
C SER A 540 4.67 -24.28 -37.56
N THR A 541 3.74 -24.31 -36.60
CA THR A 541 3.16 -23.10 -35.99
C THR A 541 4.24 -22.22 -35.39
N PHE A 542 5.11 -22.78 -34.55
CA PHE A 542 6.21 -22.06 -33.90
C PHE A 542 7.52 -22.12 -34.68
N ASP A 543 7.56 -22.86 -35.79
CA ASP A 543 8.68 -22.80 -36.72
C ASP A 543 8.83 -21.35 -37.21
N TYR A 544 10.09 -20.92 -37.38
CA TYR A 544 10.45 -19.56 -37.82
C TYR A 544 10.18 -18.44 -36.77
N MET A 545 9.77 -18.76 -35.53
CA MET A 545 9.70 -17.80 -34.41
C MET A 545 11.01 -17.74 -33.60
N TRP A 546 12.13 -17.38 -34.24
CA TRP A 546 13.46 -17.46 -33.62
C TRP A 546 13.68 -16.53 -32.41
N ASN A 547 12.85 -15.50 -32.24
CA ASN A 547 12.97 -14.52 -31.15
C ASN A 547 11.98 -14.77 -30.00
N LEU A 548 11.26 -15.89 -30.04
CA LEU A 548 10.26 -16.26 -29.04
C LEU A 548 10.93 -16.58 -27.71
N ARG A 549 10.53 -15.83 -26.67
CA ARG A 549 11.04 -15.95 -25.30
C ARG A 549 10.00 -16.46 -24.31
N TYR A 550 8.73 -16.11 -24.50
CA TYR A 550 7.68 -16.40 -23.53
C TYR A 550 6.48 -17.08 -24.20
N ILE A 551 6.10 -18.23 -23.68
CA ILE A 551 4.91 -18.96 -24.11
C ILE A 551 4.10 -19.25 -22.86
N LYS A 552 2.86 -18.75 -22.81
CA LYS A 552 1.90 -19.06 -21.75
C LYS A 552 0.57 -19.43 -22.37
N ILE A 553 0.23 -20.71 -22.31
CA ILE A 553 -1.04 -21.24 -22.77
C ILE A 553 -1.76 -21.79 -21.53
N TYR A 554 -2.88 -21.16 -21.18
CA TYR A 554 -3.59 -21.48 -19.95
C TYR A 554 -5.10 -21.41 -20.16
N ASP A 555 -5.87 -21.87 -19.17
CA ASP A 555 -7.33 -21.81 -19.16
C ASP A 555 -7.76 -21.12 -17.87
N SER A 556 -8.25 -19.88 -17.96
CA SER A 556 -8.70 -19.10 -16.79
C SER A 556 -9.98 -19.64 -16.14
N SER A 557 -10.74 -20.47 -16.85
CA SER A 557 -11.95 -21.14 -16.32
C SER A 557 -11.65 -22.44 -15.59
N CYS A 558 -10.40 -22.91 -15.66
CA CYS A 558 -9.96 -24.16 -15.06
C CYS A 558 -9.63 -23.97 -13.56
N HIS A 559 -10.62 -24.16 -12.70
CA HIS A 559 -10.37 -24.36 -11.27
C HIS A 559 -9.92 -25.81 -11.04
N ARG A 560 -8.63 -26.04 -10.72
CA ARG A 560 -7.94 -27.21 -10.07
C ARG A 560 -8.43 -28.68 -10.25
N GLU A 561 -9.50 -28.95 -11.00
CA GLU A 561 -10.23 -30.23 -11.14
C GLU A 561 -10.89 -30.37 -12.53
N CYS A 562 -10.51 -29.56 -13.52
CA CYS A 562 -11.26 -29.49 -14.77
C CYS A 562 -10.96 -30.69 -15.69
N LYS A 563 -11.88 -31.66 -15.74
CA LYS A 563 -11.85 -32.89 -16.57
C LYS A 563 -12.02 -32.69 -18.08
N THR A 564 -12.15 -31.46 -18.57
CA THR A 564 -12.29 -31.19 -20.01
C THR A 564 -10.96 -31.37 -20.74
N ALA A 565 -10.97 -32.04 -21.89
CA ALA A 565 -9.79 -32.20 -22.75
C ALA A 565 -9.22 -30.83 -23.18
N SER A 566 -7.95 -30.80 -23.58
CA SER A 566 -7.32 -29.58 -24.12
C SER A 566 -8.15 -29.06 -25.29
N LYS A 567 -8.43 -27.75 -25.30
CA LYS A 567 -9.09 -27.10 -26.45
C LYS A 567 -8.12 -26.84 -27.62
N LEU A 568 -6.85 -27.20 -27.46
CA LEU A 568 -5.84 -27.14 -28.51
C LEU A 568 -5.46 -28.56 -28.90
N ASP A 569 -5.59 -28.84 -30.19
CA ASP A 569 -5.26 -30.14 -30.79
C ASP A 569 -3.93 -30.02 -31.54
N LEU A 570 -3.01 -30.96 -31.32
CA LEU A 570 -1.70 -31.04 -31.99
C LEU A 570 -1.60 -32.33 -32.82
N PRO A 571 -2.33 -32.45 -33.95
CA PRO A 571 -2.43 -33.69 -34.70
C PRO A 571 -1.09 -34.17 -35.29
N ASP A 572 -0.24 -33.23 -35.71
CA ASP A 572 1.08 -33.52 -36.31
C ASP A 572 2.26 -33.25 -35.35
N GLY A 573 1.98 -33.03 -34.06
CA GLY A 573 2.97 -32.57 -33.09
C GLY A 573 3.29 -31.07 -33.21
N ILE A 574 4.44 -30.65 -32.68
CA ILE A 574 4.88 -29.25 -32.63
C ILE A 574 6.40 -29.15 -32.75
N GLY A 575 6.91 -28.22 -33.56
CA GLY A 575 8.35 -27.90 -33.62
C GLY A 575 8.69 -26.71 -32.72
N LEU A 576 9.76 -26.82 -31.91
CA LEU A 576 10.20 -25.76 -30.97
C LEU A 576 11.71 -25.53 -31.02
N ARG A 577 12.22 -25.09 -32.19
CA ARG A 577 13.67 -24.93 -32.45
C ARG A 577 14.35 -23.73 -31.78
N SER A 578 13.58 -22.82 -31.19
CA SER A 578 14.12 -21.57 -30.63
C SER A 578 14.96 -21.83 -29.37
N THR A 579 16.19 -21.30 -29.34
CA THR A 579 17.05 -21.29 -28.15
C THR A 579 16.76 -20.13 -27.21
N GLU A 580 15.91 -19.17 -27.62
CA GLU A 580 15.63 -17.95 -26.87
C GLU A 580 14.53 -18.11 -25.82
N VAL A 581 13.82 -19.25 -25.79
CA VAL A 581 12.71 -19.50 -24.85
C VAL A 581 13.22 -19.47 -23.41
N ARG A 582 12.63 -18.58 -22.60
CA ARG A 582 12.92 -18.38 -21.17
C ARG A 582 11.80 -18.85 -20.26
N TYR A 583 10.55 -18.70 -20.71
CA TYR A 583 9.35 -19.09 -19.97
C TYR A 583 8.46 -19.94 -20.85
N PHE A 584 8.20 -21.17 -20.41
CA PHE A 584 7.32 -22.11 -21.11
C PHE A 584 6.26 -22.63 -20.15
N HIS A 585 5.04 -22.10 -20.25
CA HIS A 585 3.90 -22.53 -19.47
C HIS A 585 2.80 -23.02 -20.40
N TRP A 586 2.44 -24.29 -20.29
CA TRP A 586 1.33 -24.88 -21.02
C TRP A 586 0.51 -25.79 -20.13
N VAL A 587 -0.70 -25.35 -19.77
CA VAL A 587 -1.65 -26.14 -19.00
C VAL A 587 -2.29 -27.20 -19.90
N LYS A 588 -2.32 -28.46 -19.47
CA LYS A 588 -2.82 -29.61 -20.25
C LYS A 588 -2.05 -29.76 -21.57
N PHE A 589 -0.72 -29.84 -21.48
CA PHE A 589 0.10 -30.09 -22.65
C PHE A 589 -0.22 -31.50 -23.21
N PRO A 590 -0.60 -31.61 -24.49
CA PRO A 590 -1.25 -32.82 -25.01
C PRO A 590 -0.26 -33.89 -25.53
N LEU A 591 1.04 -33.56 -25.65
CA LEU A 591 2.04 -34.53 -26.11
C LEU A 591 2.64 -35.30 -24.95
N LYS A 592 3.09 -36.53 -25.24
CA LYS A 592 3.76 -37.41 -24.26
C LYS A 592 5.17 -36.95 -23.89
N GLU A 593 5.79 -36.12 -24.71
CA GLU A 593 7.11 -35.54 -24.50
C GLU A 593 7.24 -34.18 -25.20
N LEU A 594 8.19 -33.36 -24.78
CA LEU A 594 8.53 -32.14 -25.50
C LEU A 594 9.25 -32.49 -26.81
N PRO A 595 9.14 -31.64 -27.85
CA PRO A 595 9.76 -31.91 -29.15
C PRO A 595 11.26 -32.19 -29.04
N HIS A 596 11.76 -33.17 -29.80
CA HIS A 596 13.19 -33.51 -29.81
C HIS A 596 14.07 -32.30 -30.16
N ASP A 597 13.57 -31.39 -31.02
CA ASP A 597 14.27 -30.20 -31.45
C ASP A 597 14.26 -29.03 -30.45
N PHE A 598 13.60 -29.20 -29.29
CA PHE A 598 13.58 -28.23 -28.19
C PHE A 598 14.97 -28.06 -27.55
N ARG A 599 15.42 -26.81 -27.38
CA ARG A 599 16.73 -26.46 -26.83
C ARG A 599 16.60 -25.56 -25.60
N PRO A 600 16.65 -26.11 -24.37
CA PRO A 600 16.35 -25.37 -23.14
C PRO A 600 17.51 -24.50 -22.60
N MET A 601 18.40 -24.01 -23.46
CA MET A 601 19.63 -23.30 -23.06
C MET A 601 19.36 -22.02 -22.25
N ASN A 602 18.31 -21.28 -22.62
CA ASN A 602 17.89 -20.06 -21.93
C ASN A 602 16.63 -20.26 -21.06
N LEU A 603 16.14 -21.50 -20.92
CA LEU A 603 14.92 -21.79 -20.19
C LEU A 603 15.14 -21.56 -18.69
N VAL A 604 14.26 -20.78 -18.07
CA VAL A 604 14.31 -20.43 -16.65
C VAL A 604 13.16 -21.06 -15.88
N ASP A 605 11.96 -21.07 -16.48
CA ASP A 605 10.76 -21.63 -15.85
C ASP A 605 9.97 -22.48 -16.86
N LEU A 606 9.75 -23.75 -16.49
CA LEU A 606 9.00 -24.75 -17.23
C LEU A 606 7.78 -25.20 -16.44
N ARG A 607 6.58 -24.94 -16.95
CA ARG A 607 5.32 -25.34 -16.31
C ARG A 607 4.44 -26.10 -17.28
N LEU A 608 4.21 -27.38 -16.97
CA LEU A 608 3.37 -28.28 -17.73
C LEU A 608 2.32 -28.96 -16.83
N PRO A 609 1.50 -28.21 -16.06
CA PRO A 609 0.56 -28.82 -15.14
C PRO A 609 -0.60 -29.51 -15.89
N TYR A 610 -1.09 -30.61 -15.33
CA TYR A 610 -2.17 -31.47 -15.87
C TYR A 610 -1.86 -32.04 -17.26
N SER A 611 -0.58 -32.24 -17.58
CA SER A 611 -0.16 -32.67 -18.92
C SER A 611 -0.08 -34.18 -19.05
N ASP A 612 -0.20 -34.68 -20.28
CA ASP A 612 -0.14 -36.11 -20.61
C ASP A 612 1.30 -36.64 -20.77
N ILE A 613 2.29 -35.89 -20.28
CA ILE A 613 3.71 -36.22 -20.42
C ILE A 613 4.09 -37.49 -19.64
N THR A 614 4.87 -38.37 -20.29
CA THR A 614 5.46 -39.56 -19.67
C THR A 614 6.95 -39.36 -19.35
N ARG A 615 7.62 -38.55 -20.16
CA ARG A 615 9.00 -38.06 -19.98
C ARG A 615 9.13 -36.64 -20.55
N LEU A 616 10.09 -35.85 -20.05
CA LEU A 616 10.26 -34.46 -20.54
C LEU A 616 10.88 -34.39 -21.94
N TRP A 617 12.05 -34.98 -22.14
CA TRP A 617 12.74 -35.09 -23.43
C TRP A 617 13.76 -36.22 -23.41
N GLU A 618 14.12 -36.70 -24.60
CA GLU A 618 15.17 -37.71 -24.75
C GLU A 618 16.57 -37.10 -24.76
N GLY A 619 17.48 -37.78 -24.06
CA GLY A 619 18.89 -37.42 -23.95
C GLY A 619 19.17 -36.28 -22.97
N ASP A 620 20.45 -36.10 -22.67
CA ASP A 620 20.89 -35.01 -21.80
C ASP A 620 20.90 -33.68 -22.54
N LYS A 621 20.11 -32.71 -22.06
CA LYS A 621 20.11 -31.33 -22.57
C LYS A 621 20.64 -30.37 -21.51
N ASP A 622 21.51 -29.45 -21.91
CA ASP A 622 22.05 -28.43 -21.01
C ASP A 622 20.95 -27.43 -20.61
N THR A 623 20.78 -27.22 -19.31
CA THR A 623 19.75 -26.35 -18.71
C THR A 623 20.34 -25.34 -17.72
N PRO A 624 21.34 -24.53 -18.13
CA PRO A 624 22.14 -23.73 -17.20
C PRO A 624 21.36 -22.62 -16.48
N ARG A 625 20.18 -22.23 -16.97
CA ARG A 625 19.37 -21.15 -16.38
C ARG A 625 18.07 -21.65 -15.72
N LEU A 626 17.81 -22.96 -15.74
CA LEU A 626 16.54 -23.52 -15.28
C LEU A 626 16.44 -23.45 -13.75
N LYS A 627 15.52 -22.62 -13.24
CA LYS A 627 15.30 -22.41 -11.80
C LYS A 627 13.99 -23.01 -11.30
N TRP A 628 12.97 -23.15 -12.16
CA TRP A 628 11.64 -23.62 -11.76
C TRP A 628 11.07 -24.65 -12.74
N VAL A 629 10.57 -25.76 -12.19
CA VAL A 629 9.86 -26.80 -12.94
C VAL A 629 8.57 -27.17 -12.21
N ASP A 630 7.44 -27.14 -12.92
CA ASP A 630 6.13 -27.57 -12.44
C ASP A 630 5.50 -28.57 -13.42
N LEU A 631 5.43 -29.84 -13.02
CA LEU A 631 4.79 -30.93 -13.76
C LEU A 631 3.59 -31.49 -12.98
N SER A 632 2.99 -30.67 -12.11
CA SER A 632 1.92 -31.11 -11.24
C SER A 632 0.74 -31.71 -12.03
N TYR A 633 0.17 -32.79 -11.52
CA TYR A 633 -0.96 -33.54 -12.07
C TYR A 633 -0.67 -34.17 -13.44
N SER A 634 0.59 -34.29 -13.83
CA SER A 634 1.00 -35.17 -14.93
C SER A 634 0.97 -36.61 -14.48
N SER A 635 -0.23 -37.20 -14.53
CA SER A 635 -0.52 -38.50 -13.92
C SER A 635 0.22 -39.68 -14.54
N GLU A 636 0.65 -39.56 -15.80
CA GLU A 636 1.40 -40.59 -16.55
C GLU A 636 2.92 -40.40 -16.52
N LEU A 637 3.43 -39.41 -15.78
CA LEU A 637 4.86 -39.12 -15.69
C LEU A 637 5.61 -40.28 -15.02
N LEU A 638 6.62 -40.81 -15.69
CA LEU A 638 7.46 -41.93 -15.24
C LEU A 638 8.94 -41.52 -15.14
N ASP A 639 9.46 -40.81 -16.14
CA ASP A 639 10.89 -40.56 -16.27
C ASP A 639 11.25 -39.07 -16.07
N LEU A 640 12.16 -38.81 -15.14
CA LEU A 640 12.69 -37.50 -14.77
C LEU A 640 14.20 -37.34 -15.07
N SER A 641 14.83 -38.32 -15.72
CA SER A 641 16.26 -38.31 -16.06
C SER A 641 16.67 -37.07 -16.86
N ALA A 642 15.75 -36.50 -17.63
CA ALA A 642 15.89 -35.24 -18.37
C ALA A 642 16.35 -34.04 -17.52
N LEU A 643 16.11 -34.06 -16.20
CA LEU A 643 16.49 -32.99 -15.26
C LEU A 643 17.85 -33.25 -14.57
N SER A 644 18.55 -34.33 -14.88
CA SER A 644 19.81 -34.74 -14.22
C SER A 644 20.90 -33.64 -14.20
N LYS A 645 20.93 -32.77 -15.22
CA LYS A 645 21.89 -31.67 -15.37
C LYS A 645 21.38 -30.29 -14.91
N ALA A 646 20.21 -30.24 -14.29
CA ALA A 646 19.61 -28.97 -13.84
C ALA A 646 20.15 -28.53 -12.46
N GLU A 647 21.45 -28.23 -12.37
CA GLU A 647 22.14 -27.90 -11.11
C GLU A 647 21.60 -26.61 -10.42
N ASN A 648 21.08 -25.69 -11.23
CA ASN A 648 20.53 -24.39 -10.78
C ASN A 648 19.03 -24.45 -10.43
N LEU A 649 18.42 -25.64 -10.45
CA LEU A 649 17.01 -25.81 -10.15
C LEU A 649 16.73 -25.48 -8.68
N GLN A 650 15.78 -24.57 -8.43
CA GLN A 650 15.43 -24.08 -7.09
C GLN A 650 14.07 -24.62 -6.60
N ARG A 651 13.11 -24.85 -7.51
CA ARG A 651 11.84 -25.50 -7.15
C ARG A 651 11.42 -26.54 -8.17
N LEU A 652 10.99 -27.70 -7.65
CA LEU A 652 10.42 -28.80 -8.42
C LEU A 652 9.06 -29.19 -7.84
N ASN A 653 8.00 -29.03 -8.64
CA ASN A 653 6.64 -29.41 -8.28
C ASN A 653 6.15 -30.61 -9.12
N LEU A 654 5.89 -31.73 -8.43
CA LEU A 654 5.43 -33.01 -8.97
C LEU A 654 4.13 -33.46 -8.28
N GLU A 655 3.39 -32.53 -7.67
CA GLU A 655 2.12 -32.85 -6.98
C GLU A 655 1.15 -33.57 -7.92
N GLY A 656 0.65 -34.74 -7.54
CA GLY A 656 -0.33 -35.50 -8.32
C GLY A 656 0.25 -36.31 -9.48
N CYS A 657 1.58 -36.47 -9.57
CA CYS A 657 2.21 -37.41 -10.50
C CYS A 657 2.02 -38.84 -9.98
N MET A 658 0.86 -39.45 -10.29
CA MET A 658 0.43 -40.71 -9.68
C MET A 658 1.24 -41.94 -10.12
N SER A 659 1.79 -41.94 -11.34
CA SER A 659 2.58 -43.06 -11.88
C SER A 659 4.06 -43.03 -11.49
N LEU A 660 4.55 -41.91 -10.93
CA LEU A 660 5.94 -41.77 -10.51
C LEU A 660 6.22 -42.70 -9.32
N ASP A 661 7.14 -43.66 -9.52
CA ASP A 661 7.47 -44.71 -8.56
C ASP A 661 8.84 -44.53 -7.89
N GLU A 662 9.81 -43.91 -8.56
CA GLU A 662 11.13 -43.56 -8.03
C GLU A 662 11.64 -42.19 -8.52
N LEU A 663 12.64 -41.65 -7.80
CA LEU A 663 13.38 -40.45 -8.21
C LEU A 663 14.77 -40.85 -8.73
N PRO A 664 15.30 -40.20 -9.79
CA PRO A 664 16.66 -40.47 -10.27
C PRO A 664 17.73 -40.10 -9.22
N VAL A 665 18.78 -40.92 -9.10
CA VAL A 665 19.90 -40.69 -8.16
C VAL A 665 20.69 -39.43 -8.55
N GLU A 666 20.70 -39.08 -9.84
CA GLU A 666 21.36 -37.90 -10.38
C GLU A 666 20.83 -36.58 -9.81
N PHE A 667 19.67 -36.61 -9.13
CA PHE A 667 19.14 -35.46 -8.40
C PHE A 667 20.09 -34.97 -7.29
N GLU A 668 21.04 -35.79 -6.83
CA GLU A 668 22.12 -35.36 -5.93
C GLU A 668 22.90 -34.13 -6.48
N ASN A 669 22.94 -33.94 -7.80
CA ASN A 669 23.60 -32.78 -8.41
C ASN A 669 22.81 -31.46 -8.25
N MET A 670 21.53 -31.50 -7.86
CA MET A 670 20.66 -30.32 -7.71
C MET A 670 20.95 -29.55 -6.40
N LYS A 671 22.15 -29.02 -6.27
CA LYS A 671 22.64 -28.33 -5.07
C LYS A 671 21.85 -27.06 -4.71
N SER A 672 21.14 -26.47 -5.68
CA SER A 672 20.35 -25.24 -5.50
C SER A 672 18.88 -25.49 -5.14
N LEU A 673 18.43 -26.75 -5.05
CA LEU A 673 17.02 -27.07 -4.87
C LEU A 673 16.55 -26.71 -3.46
N VAL A 674 15.58 -25.78 -3.36
CA VAL A 674 15.02 -25.28 -2.09
C VAL A 674 13.66 -25.89 -1.77
N PHE A 675 12.88 -26.24 -2.80
CA PHE A 675 11.51 -26.74 -2.66
C PHE A 675 11.27 -27.96 -3.55
N LEU A 676 10.81 -29.06 -2.93
CA LEU A 676 10.40 -30.29 -3.61
C LEU A 676 9.00 -30.71 -3.14
N ASN A 677 8.05 -30.78 -4.07
CA ASN A 677 6.68 -31.21 -3.79
C ASN A 677 6.33 -32.47 -4.59
N LEU A 678 6.06 -33.56 -3.87
CA LEU A 678 5.68 -34.89 -4.36
C LEU A 678 4.28 -35.27 -3.84
N ARG A 679 3.48 -34.29 -3.41
CA ARG A 679 2.18 -34.56 -2.81
C ARG A 679 1.30 -35.40 -3.74
N GLY A 680 0.74 -36.49 -3.24
CA GLY A 680 -0.16 -37.35 -4.02
C GLY A 680 0.55 -38.19 -5.10
N CYS A 681 1.88 -38.34 -5.05
CA CYS A 681 2.59 -39.36 -5.81
C CYS A 681 2.30 -40.74 -5.19
N THR A 682 1.19 -41.36 -5.59
CA THR A 682 0.67 -42.58 -4.96
C THR A 682 1.50 -43.82 -5.23
N SER A 683 2.24 -43.89 -6.34
CA SER A 683 3.11 -45.03 -6.69
C SER A 683 4.50 -44.97 -6.06
N LEU A 684 4.90 -43.79 -5.55
CA LEU A 684 6.18 -43.58 -4.89
C LEU A 684 6.28 -44.44 -3.62
N TRP A 685 7.24 -45.36 -3.61
CA TRP A 685 7.40 -46.34 -2.52
C TRP A 685 8.65 -46.12 -1.67
N SER A 686 9.68 -45.46 -2.21
CA SER A 686 10.89 -45.05 -1.48
C SER A 686 11.53 -43.80 -2.11
N LEU A 687 12.50 -43.20 -1.41
CA LEU A 687 13.36 -42.13 -1.93
C LEU A 687 14.79 -42.67 -2.07
N PRO A 688 15.54 -42.29 -3.12
CA PRO A 688 16.94 -42.68 -3.26
C PRO A 688 17.83 -42.02 -2.19
N GLU A 689 18.98 -42.62 -1.91
CA GLU A 689 20.02 -41.99 -1.10
C GLU A 689 20.65 -40.83 -1.88
N MET A 690 20.41 -39.59 -1.43
CA MET A 690 20.95 -38.37 -2.03
C MET A 690 21.11 -37.27 -0.98
N ASN A 691 21.87 -36.22 -1.28
CA ASN A 691 22.13 -35.10 -0.35
C ASN A 691 21.87 -33.72 -0.98
N LEU A 692 20.62 -33.26 -0.88
CA LEU A 692 20.17 -31.95 -1.38
C LEU A 692 20.47 -30.84 -0.36
N ILE A 693 21.69 -30.31 -0.39
CA ILE A 693 22.24 -29.39 0.64
C ILE A 693 21.46 -28.07 0.88
N SER A 694 20.61 -27.65 -0.07
CA SER A 694 19.83 -26.40 0.01
C SER A 694 18.34 -26.60 0.26
N LEU A 695 17.87 -27.86 0.34
CA LEU A 695 16.45 -28.18 0.42
C LEU A 695 15.86 -27.71 1.75
N LYS A 696 14.87 -26.82 1.70
CA LYS A 696 14.17 -26.29 2.87
C LYS A 696 12.78 -26.89 3.06
N THR A 697 12.08 -27.18 1.96
CA THR A 697 10.71 -27.69 2.01
C THR A 697 10.59 -28.98 1.23
N LEU A 698 10.17 -30.04 1.92
CA LEU A 698 9.88 -31.36 1.34
C LEU A 698 8.44 -31.75 1.65
N ILE A 699 7.64 -31.95 0.59
CA ILE A 699 6.24 -32.34 0.70
C ILE A 699 6.04 -33.71 0.07
N LEU A 700 5.68 -34.69 0.88
CA LEU A 700 5.37 -36.08 0.53
C LEU A 700 3.93 -36.45 0.95
N SER A 701 3.09 -35.45 1.20
CA SER A 701 1.72 -35.66 1.69
C SER A 701 0.93 -36.56 0.73
N ASN A 702 0.12 -37.48 1.25
CA ASN A 702 -0.70 -38.43 0.50
C ASN A 702 0.09 -39.36 -0.46
N CYS A 703 1.40 -39.58 -0.26
CA CYS A 703 2.13 -40.67 -0.92
C CYS A 703 1.76 -42.01 -0.25
N SER A 704 0.65 -42.61 -0.66
CA SER A 704 0.01 -43.72 0.05
C SER A 704 0.81 -45.03 0.07
N ASN A 705 1.75 -45.23 -0.87
CA ASN A 705 2.62 -46.41 -0.91
C ASN A 705 3.98 -46.21 -0.24
N LEU A 706 4.29 -44.99 0.21
CA LEU A 706 5.55 -44.68 0.88
C LEU A 706 5.56 -45.31 2.29
N GLU A 707 6.26 -46.44 2.44
CA GLU A 707 6.34 -47.19 3.70
C GLU A 707 7.56 -46.79 4.56
N GLU A 708 8.62 -46.30 3.94
CA GLU A 708 9.88 -45.92 4.58
C GLU A 708 10.30 -44.52 4.12
N PHE A 709 10.72 -43.68 5.07
CA PHE A 709 11.25 -42.35 4.77
C PHE A 709 12.77 -42.36 4.94
N GLN A 710 13.48 -41.97 3.88
CA GLN A 710 14.92 -41.74 3.90
C GLN A 710 15.23 -40.24 3.94
N LEU A 711 16.31 -39.88 4.63
CA LEU A 711 16.73 -38.50 4.76
C LEU A 711 17.52 -38.07 3.52
N ILE A 712 16.95 -37.17 2.71
CA ILE A 712 17.56 -36.67 1.46
C ILE A 712 18.28 -35.32 1.61
N SER A 713 18.21 -34.70 2.79
CA SER A 713 18.81 -33.39 3.07
C SER A 713 18.85 -33.09 4.57
N GLU A 714 19.90 -32.43 5.05
CA GLU A 714 20.03 -31.96 6.44
C GLU A 714 19.48 -30.52 6.64
N SER A 715 19.21 -29.78 5.56
CA SER A 715 18.79 -28.37 5.61
C SER A 715 17.27 -28.15 5.69
N VAL A 716 16.47 -29.23 5.76
CA VAL A 716 15.00 -29.17 5.71
C VAL A 716 14.43 -28.44 6.92
N GLU A 717 13.63 -27.41 6.64
CA GLU A 717 12.89 -26.59 7.60
C GLU A 717 11.41 -27.05 7.72
N PHE A 718 10.82 -27.54 6.62
CA PHE A 718 9.42 -27.97 6.55
C PHE A 718 9.30 -29.37 5.93
N LEU A 719 8.89 -30.36 6.73
CA LEU A 719 8.71 -31.75 6.30
C LEU A 719 7.25 -32.16 6.45
N HIS A 720 6.60 -32.45 5.31
CA HIS A 720 5.21 -32.91 5.26
C HIS A 720 5.15 -34.36 4.78
N LEU A 721 4.73 -35.26 5.66
CA LEU A 721 4.58 -36.71 5.45
C LEU A 721 3.14 -37.16 5.71
N ASP A 722 2.19 -36.23 5.82
CA ASP A 722 0.80 -36.54 6.18
C ASP A 722 0.11 -37.44 5.16
N GLY A 723 -0.68 -38.43 5.61
CA GLY A 723 -1.39 -39.36 4.74
C GLY A 723 -0.52 -40.42 4.06
N THR A 724 0.73 -40.59 4.49
CA THR A 724 1.63 -41.65 4.01
C THR A 724 1.43 -42.97 4.76
N ALA A 725 2.02 -44.06 4.26
CA ALA A 725 1.98 -45.39 4.86
C ALA A 725 3.17 -45.70 5.78
N ILE A 726 3.94 -44.67 6.17
CA ILE A 726 5.15 -44.82 6.97
C ILE A 726 4.88 -45.54 8.30
N LYS A 727 5.76 -46.48 8.64
CA LYS A 727 5.68 -47.26 9.89
C LYS A 727 6.42 -46.58 11.05
N GLY A 728 7.44 -45.79 10.74
CA GLY A 728 8.29 -45.06 11.69
C GLY A 728 9.19 -44.06 10.96
N LEU A 729 9.95 -43.27 11.73
CA LEU A 729 10.96 -42.34 11.20
C LEU A 729 12.36 -42.86 11.53
N PRO A 730 13.36 -42.64 10.64
CA PRO A 730 14.74 -43.09 10.86
C PRO A 730 15.43 -42.30 11.96
N GLN A 731 16.42 -42.90 12.64
CA GLN A 731 17.26 -42.22 13.64
C GLN A 731 18.04 -41.02 13.05
N ALA A 732 18.31 -41.04 11.75
CA ALA A 732 18.93 -39.96 11.01
C ALA A 732 18.16 -38.63 11.08
N ILE A 733 16.88 -38.64 11.48
CA ILE A 733 16.07 -37.41 11.58
C ILE A 733 16.70 -36.37 12.54
N GLN A 734 17.50 -36.81 13.51
CA GLN A 734 18.24 -35.91 14.41
C GLN A 734 19.20 -34.95 13.69
N LYS A 735 19.57 -35.25 12.42
CA LYS A 735 20.43 -34.39 11.61
C LYS A 735 19.70 -33.14 11.12
N LEU A 736 18.36 -33.11 11.15
CA LEU A 736 17.52 -31.99 10.70
C LEU A 736 17.49 -30.84 11.71
N GLN A 737 18.66 -30.28 12.04
CA GLN A 737 18.80 -29.24 13.07
C GLN A 737 18.03 -27.93 12.77
N ARG A 738 17.60 -27.74 11.52
CA ARG A 738 16.80 -26.58 11.07
C ARG A 738 15.29 -26.85 10.98
N LEU A 739 14.83 -28.05 11.34
CA LEU A 739 13.42 -28.44 11.17
C LEU A 739 12.50 -27.62 12.08
N VAL A 740 11.61 -26.85 11.46
CA VAL A 740 10.60 -26.01 12.13
C VAL A 740 9.26 -26.73 12.20
N VAL A 741 8.89 -27.46 11.14
CA VAL A 741 7.59 -28.16 11.04
C VAL A 741 7.78 -29.60 10.62
N LEU A 742 7.23 -30.51 11.43
CA LEU A 742 7.07 -31.93 11.11
C LEU A 742 5.58 -32.29 11.09
N ASN A 743 5.05 -32.57 9.90
CA ASN A 743 3.66 -32.97 9.71
C ASN A 743 3.52 -34.45 9.35
N LEU A 744 2.93 -35.23 10.25
CA LEU A 744 2.68 -36.67 10.12
C LEU A 744 1.18 -36.98 10.23
N LYS A 745 0.30 -35.99 10.04
CA LYS A 745 -1.15 -36.16 10.15
C LYS A 745 -1.63 -37.37 9.33
N ASN A 746 -2.57 -38.14 9.85
CA ASN A 746 -3.18 -39.30 9.18
C ASN A 746 -2.19 -40.39 8.72
N CYS A 747 -0.98 -40.48 9.29
CA CYS A 747 -0.08 -41.62 9.10
C CYS A 747 -0.59 -42.84 9.88
N LYS A 748 -1.63 -43.50 9.37
CA LYS A 748 -2.37 -44.57 10.08
C LYS A 748 -1.54 -45.80 10.44
N ARG A 749 -0.38 -45.99 9.78
CA ARG A 749 0.54 -47.10 10.03
C ARG A 749 1.68 -46.75 11.01
N LEU A 750 1.83 -45.48 11.38
CA LEU A 750 2.87 -45.00 12.28
C LEU A 750 2.68 -45.62 13.66
N ALA A 751 3.65 -46.43 14.09
CA ALA A 751 3.57 -47.16 15.36
C ALA A 751 4.42 -46.53 16.46
N SER A 752 5.54 -45.89 16.11
CA SER A 752 6.46 -45.26 17.06
C SER A 752 7.22 -44.11 16.41
N LEU A 753 7.75 -43.22 17.25
CA LEU A 753 8.65 -42.13 16.88
C LEU A 753 10.03 -42.37 17.49
N PRO A 754 11.12 -41.95 16.84
CA PRO A 754 12.47 -42.16 17.37
C PRO A 754 12.75 -41.25 18.58
N ASN A 755 13.49 -41.78 19.56
CA ASN A 755 13.84 -41.05 20.79
C ASN A 755 14.70 -39.80 20.54
N CYS A 756 15.36 -39.71 19.38
CA CYS A 756 16.23 -38.61 18.99
C CYS A 756 15.49 -37.35 18.49
N LEU A 757 14.15 -37.35 18.42
CA LEU A 757 13.36 -36.14 18.10
C LEU A 757 13.65 -34.99 19.08
N SER A 758 13.99 -35.33 20.31
CA SER A 758 14.49 -34.45 21.37
C SER A 758 15.65 -33.54 20.96
N ASN A 759 16.47 -33.95 19.99
CA ASN A 759 17.64 -33.22 19.50
C ASN A 759 17.30 -32.10 18.50
N LEU A 760 16.02 -31.92 18.15
CA LEU A 760 15.56 -30.90 17.20
C LEU A 760 15.25 -29.59 17.93
N GLU A 761 16.28 -28.78 18.17
CA GLU A 761 16.17 -27.57 19.00
C GLU A 761 15.23 -26.49 18.41
N VAL A 762 15.04 -26.46 17.08
CA VAL A 762 14.27 -25.40 16.40
C VAL A 762 12.82 -25.83 16.08
N LEU A 763 12.42 -27.05 16.44
CA LEU A 763 11.10 -27.60 16.10
C LEU A 763 9.97 -26.81 16.78
N ASP A 764 9.17 -26.10 15.97
CA ASP A 764 8.07 -25.25 16.41
C ASP A 764 6.73 -25.99 16.39
N LYS A 765 6.52 -26.87 15.40
CA LYS A 765 5.23 -27.56 15.18
C LYS A 765 5.42 -29.05 14.90
N LEU A 766 4.76 -29.87 15.71
CA LEU A 766 4.64 -31.32 15.52
C LEU A 766 3.17 -31.71 15.37
N ILE A 767 2.82 -32.28 14.23
CA ILE A 767 1.44 -32.67 13.89
C ILE A 767 1.37 -34.19 13.72
N LEU A 768 0.61 -34.84 14.60
CA LEU A 768 0.42 -36.29 14.68
C LEU A 768 -1.07 -36.69 14.64
N SER A 769 -1.96 -35.72 14.36
CA SER A 769 -3.41 -35.91 14.32
C SER A 769 -3.81 -37.11 13.44
N GLY A 770 -4.64 -38.03 13.93
CA GLY A 770 -5.16 -39.17 13.16
C GLY A 770 -4.17 -40.34 13.00
N CYS A 771 -3.04 -40.36 13.72
CA CYS A 771 -2.11 -41.50 13.76
C CYS A 771 -2.65 -42.61 14.67
N SER A 772 -3.63 -43.38 14.20
CA SER A 772 -4.40 -44.33 15.03
C SER A 772 -3.61 -45.51 15.64
N ARG A 773 -2.43 -45.83 15.11
CA ARG A 773 -1.53 -46.87 15.67
C ARG A 773 -0.47 -46.33 16.62
N LEU A 774 -0.31 -45.01 16.69
CA LEU A 774 0.61 -44.36 17.61
C LEU A 774 -0.01 -44.40 19.01
N LYS A 775 0.58 -45.21 19.89
CA LYS A 775 0.08 -45.41 21.26
C LYS A 775 0.67 -44.40 22.23
N ASP A 776 1.96 -44.13 22.11
CA ASP A 776 2.70 -43.30 23.06
C ASP A 776 3.71 -42.43 22.31
N LEU A 777 4.15 -41.35 22.96
CA LEU A 777 5.29 -40.56 22.52
C LEU A 777 6.54 -40.98 23.30
N PRO A 778 7.75 -40.81 22.74
CA PRO A 778 8.98 -41.12 23.47
C PRO A 778 9.11 -40.26 24.74
N ASP A 779 9.59 -40.86 25.84
CA ASP A 779 9.73 -40.20 27.16
C ASP A 779 10.58 -38.92 27.14
N VAL A 780 11.37 -38.75 26.08
CA VAL A 780 12.28 -37.62 25.86
C VAL A 780 11.56 -36.37 25.32
N MET A 781 10.24 -36.39 25.10
CA MET A 781 9.46 -35.20 24.66
C MET A 781 9.60 -34.00 25.59
N ASN A 782 9.90 -34.23 26.87
CA ASN A 782 10.18 -33.18 27.87
C ASN A 782 11.40 -32.30 27.53
N SER A 783 12.26 -32.70 26.57
CA SER A 783 13.42 -31.90 26.15
C SER A 783 13.12 -30.94 24.99
N LEU A 784 11.95 -31.01 24.35
CA LEU A 784 11.55 -30.14 23.24
C LEU A 784 11.11 -28.75 23.72
N LYS A 785 12.05 -28.00 24.30
CA LYS A 785 11.81 -26.71 24.96
C LYS A 785 11.22 -25.64 24.03
N HIS A 786 11.45 -25.73 22.73
CA HIS A 786 11.04 -24.73 21.73
C HIS A 786 9.72 -25.04 21.01
N LEU A 787 9.13 -26.21 21.26
CA LEU A 787 7.89 -26.64 20.61
C LEU A 787 6.72 -25.73 21.03
N LYS A 788 6.08 -25.06 20.06
CA LYS A 788 4.93 -24.18 20.32
C LYS A 788 3.59 -24.82 19.99
N THR A 789 3.55 -25.78 19.05
CA THR A 789 2.30 -26.45 18.64
C THR A 789 2.49 -27.96 18.62
N LEU A 790 1.66 -28.67 19.38
CA LEU A 790 1.55 -30.13 19.36
C LEU A 790 0.10 -30.53 19.05
N LEU A 791 -0.11 -31.18 17.90
CA LEU A 791 -1.42 -31.73 17.54
C LEU A 791 -1.34 -33.26 17.64
N PHE A 792 -1.93 -33.82 18.68
CA PHE A 792 -1.89 -35.24 19.03
C PHE A 792 -3.31 -35.80 19.20
N ASP A 793 -4.24 -35.37 18.34
CA ASP A 793 -5.63 -35.82 18.35
C ASP A 793 -5.87 -37.10 17.54
N GLY A 794 -6.85 -37.91 17.91
CA GLY A 794 -7.26 -39.11 17.17
C GLY A 794 -6.15 -40.17 17.04
N THR A 795 -5.32 -40.32 18.06
CA THR A 795 -4.26 -41.34 18.13
C THR A 795 -4.75 -42.58 18.87
N GLY A 796 -3.92 -43.63 18.92
CA GLY A 796 -4.20 -44.85 19.68
C GLY A 796 -3.87 -44.73 21.18
N ALA A 797 -3.59 -43.52 21.67
CA ALA A 797 -3.09 -43.29 23.00
C ALA A 797 -4.15 -43.46 24.10
N LYS A 798 -3.75 -44.17 25.16
CA LYS A 798 -4.57 -44.40 26.36
C LYS A 798 -4.18 -43.49 27.51
N GLU A 799 -2.95 -42.99 27.50
CA GLU A 799 -2.40 -42.09 28.51
C GLU A 799 -1.88 -40.83 27.83
N MET A 800 -2.01 -39.69 28.52
CA MET A 800 -1.51 -38.41 28.00
C MET A 800 0.03 -38.44 28.04
N PRO A 801 0.72 -38.06 26.95
CA PRO A 801 2.18 -38.06 26.92
C PRO A 801 2.74 -37.06 27.93
N SER A 802 3.86 -37.42 28.55
CA SER A 802 4.65 -36.52 29.40
C SER A 802 5.22 -35.39 28.56
N ILE A 803 4.72 -34.18 28.81
CA ILE A 803 5.11 -32.94 28.12
C ILE A 803 5.58 -31.86 29.10
N SER A 804 5.59 -32.16 30.39
CA SER A 804 6.04 -31.28 31.46
C SER A 804 7.54 -31.45 31.69
N CYS A 805 8.33 -30.39 31.46
CA CYS A 805 9.79 -30.38 31.64
C CYS A 805 10.26 -30.49 33.10
N PHE A 806 9.37 -30.74 34.05
CA PHE A 806 9.69 -30.72 35.48
C PHE A 806 10.12 -32.12 35.90
N THR A 807 11.42 -32.33 36.05
CA THR A 807 11.94 -33.51 36.75
C THR A 807 11.84 -33.22 38.24
N GLU A 808 11.19 -34.10 39.00
CA GLU A 808 11.18 -34.05 40.46
C GLU A 808 12.62 -34.23 40.95
N SER A 809 13.31 -33.14 41.30
CA SER A 809 14.49 -33.25 42.15
C SER A 809 14.01 -33.31 43.60
N GLU A 810 14.29 -34.43 44.24
CA GLU A 810 13.93 -34.83 45.59
C GLU A 810 14.07 -33.73 46.66
N GLY A 811 12.99 -33.53 47.44
CA GLY A 811 12.99 -32.79 48.70
C GLY A 811 11.57 -32.68 49.26
N PRO A 812 11.30 -33.05 50.53
CA PRO A 812 9.96 -32.98 51.09
C PRO A 812 9.69 -31.54 51.53
N ALA A 813 9.35 -30.67 50.59
CA ALA A 813 8.82 -29.34 50.86
C ALA A 813 7.36 -29.29 50.43
N SER A 814 6.54 -29.86 51.31
CA SER A 814 5.15 -29.49 51.62
C SER A 814 4.16 -29.31 50.46
N ALA A 815 3.17 -30.20 50.46
CA ALA A 815 1.82 -29.99 49.94
C ALA A 815 1.08 -28.78 50.56
N ASP A 816 1.74 -27.95 51.38
CA ASP A 816 1.16 -26.81 52.11
C ASP A 816 1.33 -25.46 51.40
N MET A 817 2.03 -25.36 50.27
CA MET A 817 2.19 -24.06 49.57
C MET A 817 0.93 -23.61 48.78
N PHE A 818 -0.12 -24.44 48.73
CA PHE A 818 -1.36 -24.17 47.99
C PHE A 818 -2.60 -23.96 48.87
N LEU A 819 -2.47 -23.91 50.20
CA LEU A 819 -3.59 -23.79 51.15
C LEU A 819 -3.57 -22.54 52.06
N GLN A 820 -3.01 -21.42 51.61
CA GLN A 820 -3.26 -20.13 52.27
C GLN A 820 -4.41 -19.36 51.63
N PRO A 821 -5.17 -18.55 52.40
CA PRO A 821 -6.28 -17.76 51.86
C PRO A 821 -5.82 -16.91 50.69
N LEU A 822 -6.66 -16.79 49.66
CA LEU A 822 -6.49 -16.09 48.37
C LEU A 822 -6.19 -14.56 48.46
N GLY A 823 -5.47 -14.10 49.48
CA GLY A 823 -5.20 -12.69 49.75
C GLY A 823 -3.83 -12.17 49.32
N SER A 824 -2.84 -13.00 48.95
CA SER A 824 -1.51 -12.47 48.60
C SER A 824 -0.61 -13.43 47.79
N MET A 825 -1.01 -13.83 46.58
CA MET A 825 -0.06 -14.32 45.58
C MET A 825 -0.01 -13.39 44.38
N ARG A 826 0.85 -12.36 44.43
CA ARG A 826 1.25 -11.59 43.25
C ARG A 826 2.43 -12.22 42.50
N GLU A 827 3.06 -13.27 43.05
CA GLU A 827 4.27 -13.85 42.46
C GLU A 827 4.08 -15.35 42.23
N TRP A 828 3.76 -15.72 40.99
CA TRP A 828 4.06 -17.05 40.46
C TRP A 828 5.59 -17.21 40.47
N PRO A 829 6.17 -18.39 40.79
CA PRO A 829 7.62 -18.51 40.90
C PRO A 829 8.30 -18.11 39.58
N PHE A 830 8.91 -16.93 39.55
CA PHE A 830 9.56 -16.34 38.37
C PHE A 830 10.86 -17.07 37.95
N ALA A 831 11.22 -18.15 38.65
CA ALA A 831 12.46 -18.87 38.43
C ALA A 831 12.21 -20.38 38.32
N VAL A 832 11.72 -20.84 37.16
CA VAL A 832 12.02 -22.22 36.73
C VAL A 832 12.60 -22.18 35.33
N ASN A 833 13.92 -22.29 35.24
CA ASN A 833 14.60 -22.64 34.00
C ASN A 833 14.00 -23.98 33.50
N GLY A 834 13.40 -23.97 32.31
CA GLY A 834 12.84 -25.17 31.69
C GLY A 834 11.35 -25.14 31.32
N VAL A 835 10.63 -24.03 31.49
CA VAL A 835 9.22 -23.93 31.08
C VAL A 835 9.02 -24.21 29.58
N SER A 836 8.09 -25.10 29.25
CA SER A 836 7.74 -25.45 27.87
C SER A 836 7.25 -24.22 27.10
N SER A 837 7.72 -24.03 25.86
CA SER A 837 7.25 -22.98 24.95
C SER A 837 5.86 -23.25 24.34
N LEU A 838 5.21 -24.35 24.75
CA LEU A 838 3.98 -24.84 24.13
C LEU A 838 2.85 -23.82 24.27
N ARG A 839 2.26 -23.43 23.14
CA ARG A 839 1.14 -22.48 23.03
C ARG A 839 -0.16 -23.13 22.62
N ARG A 840 -0.10 -24.21 21.82
CA ARG A 840 -1.27 -24.94 21.31
C ARG A 840 -1.09 -26.44 21.48
N LEU A 841 -2.07 -27.07 22.14
CA LEU A 841 -2.11 -28.51 22.41
C LEU A 841 -3.47 -29.10 22.01
N CYS A 842 -3.48 -30.03 21.06
CA CYS A 842 -4.66 -30.80 20.67
C CYS A 842 -4.50 -32.25 21.13
N LEU A 843 -5.47 -32.73 21.89
CA LEU A 843 -5.52 -34.04 22.52
C LEU A 843 -6.86 -34.75 22.24
N SER A 844 -7.69 -34.17 21.37
CA SER A 844 -9.05 -34.63 21.07
C SER A 844 -9.12 -36.07 20.58
N GLY A 845 -10.23 -36.77 20.82
CA GLY A 845 -10.53 -38.07 20.24
C GLY A 845 -9.64 -39.22 20.72
N ASN A 846 -8.87 -39.02 21.80
CA ASN A 846 -8.08 -40.07 22.45
C ASN A 846 -8.83 -40.68 23.64
N ASP A 847 -8.34 -41.81 24.13
CA ASP A 847 -8.99 -42.62 25.15
C ASP A 847 -8.46 -42.37 26.58
N PHE A 848 -7.99 -41.14 26.85
CA PHE A 848 -7.42 -40.75 28.14
C PHE A 848 -8.43 -40.89 29.29
N VAL A 849 -7.99 -41.43 30.43
CA VAL A 849 -8.80 -41.47 31.66
C VAL A 849 -8.67 -40.18 32.47
N SER A 850 -7.47 -39.58 32.47
CA SER A 850 -7.15 -38.32 33.14
C SER A 850 -6.07 -37.58 32.36
N LEU A 851 -6.07 -36.24 32.44
CA LEU A 851 -4.92 -35.44 32.02
C LEU A 851 -3.86 -35.46 33.12
N GLN A 852 -2.59 -35.24 32.76
CA GLN A 852 -1.51 -35.17 33.75
C GLN A 852 -1.71 -33.98 34.72
N PRO A 853 -1.49 -34.15 36.03
CA PRO A 853 -1.64 -33.07 37.02
C PRO A 853 -0.77 -31.84 36.71
N ASP A 854 0.38 -32.07 36.08
CA ASP A 854 1.37 -31.05 35.74
C ASP A 854 0.99 -30.16 34.54
N ILE A 855 -0.15 -30.41 33.90
CA ILE A 855 -0.62 -29.56 32.78
C ILE A 855 -0.79 -28.09 33.20
N GLY A 856 -1.15 -27.84 34.47
CA GLY A 856 -1.24 -26.50 35.04
C GLY A 856 0.09 -25.74 35.06
N LYS A 857 1.23 -26.43 34.94
CA LYS A 857 2.57 -25.84 34.88
C LYS A 857 2.95 -25.31 33.49
N LEU A 858 2.13 -25.55 32.45
CA LEU A 858 2.38 -25.09 31.06
C LEU A 858 2.04 -23.61 30.89
N TYR A 859 2.84 -22.72 31.48
CA TYR A 859 2.55 -21.28 31.58
C TYR A 859 2.27 -20.57 30.26
N HIS A 860 2.89 -21.00 29.14
CA HIS A 860 2.71 -20.37 27.82
C HIS A 860 1.52 -20.93 27.01
N LEU A 861 0.79 -21.92 27.53
CA LEU A 861 -0.29 -22.58 26.80
C LEU A 861 -1.51 -21.66 26.70
N LYS A 862 -1.88 -21.31 25.46
CA LYS A 862 -3.03 -20.47 25.13
C LYS A 862 -4.25 -21.28 24.65
N TRP A 863 -4.02 -22.43 24.03
CA TRP A 863 -5.07 -23.24 23.42
C TRP A 863 -4.92 -24.72 23.79
N LEU A 864 -5.97 -25.30 24.37
CA LEU A 864 -6.06 -26.70 24.75
C LEU A 864 -7.38 -27.30 24.28
N ASN A 865 -7.32 -28.40 23.54
CA ASN A 865 -8.50 -29.09 23.03
C ASN A 865 -8.46 -30.57 23.39
N VAL A 866 -9.50 -31.04 24.07
CA VAL A 866 -9.70 -32.44 24.52
C VAL A 866 -11.07 -32.98 24.08
N LYS A 867 -11.67 -32.40 23.03
CA LYS A 867 -12.94 -32.86 22.44
C LYS A 867 -13.01 -34.38 22.28
N HIS A 868 -14.16 -34.98 22.54
CA HIS A 868 -14.43 -36.39 22.33
C HIS A 868 -13.48 -37.37 23.04
N CYS A 869 -12.82 -36.96 24.13
CA CYS A 869 -12.09 -37.87 25.01
C CYS A 869 -13.09 -38.61 25.90
N LYS A 870 -13.74 -39.65 25.36
CA LYS A 870 -14.92 -40.28 25.98
C LYS A 870 -14.66 -40.94 27.34
N LYS A 871 -13.42 -41.31 27.63
CA LYS A 871 -13.01 -41.94 28.90
C LYS A 871 -12.49 -40.95 29.95
N LEU A 872 -12.38 -39.66 29.60
CA LEU A 872 -11.81 -38.64 30.49
C LEU A 872 -12.76 -38.42 31.66
N ARG A 873 -12.31 -38.66 32.89
CA ARG A 873 -13.11 -38.55 34.13
C ARG A 873 -12.91 -37.25 34.88
N SER A 874 -11.72 -36.67 34.79
CA SER A 874 -11.37 -35.46 35.53
C SER A 874 -10.44 -34.54 34.75
N VAL A 875 -10.67 -33.22 34.89
CA VAL A 875 -9.77 -32.17 34.39
C VAL A 875 -9.00 -31.58 35.59
N PRO A 876 -7.66 -31.71 35.63
CA PRO A 876 -6.83 -31.09 36.66
C PRO A 876 -6.77 -29.56 36.49
N MET A 877 -6.06 -28.88 37.37
CA MET A 877 -5.89 -27.43 37.30
C MET A 877 -5.26 -27.04 35.95
N LEU A 878 -5.96 -26.19 35.20
CA LEU A 878 -5.57 -25.78 33.86
C LEU A 878 -4.48 -24.69 33.89
N PRO A 879 -3.74 -24.51 32.78
CA PRO A 879 -2.71 -23.49 32.68
C PRO A 879 -3.21 -22.07 32.96
N PRO A 880 -2.36 -21.21 33.57
CA PRO A 880 -2.73 -19.86 33.98
C PRO A 880 -3.04 -18.92 32.82
N ARG A 881 -2.39 -19.10 31.66
CA ARG A 881 -2.56 -18.24 30.47
C ARG A 881 -3.50 -18.82 29.40
N LEU A 882 -4.36 -19.76 29.77
CA LEU A 882 -5.25 -20.41 28.81
C LEU A 882 -6.35 -19.46 28.33
N GLN A 883 -6.43 -19.30 27.00
CA GLN A 883 -7.44 -18.50 26.31
C GLN A 883 -8.54 -19.38 25.71
N TYR A 884 -8.23 -20.62 25.35
CA TYR A 884 -9.20 -21.52 24.76
C TYR A 884 -9.08 -22.91 25.37
N PHE A 885 -10.19 -23.41 25.90
CA PHE A 885 -10.36 -24.76 26.39
C PHE A 885 -11.62 -25.37 25.79
N ASP A 886 -11.50 -26.55 25.17
CA ASP A 886 -12.66 -27.26 24.64
C ASP A 886 -12.63 -28.76 24.97
N ALA A 887 -13.57 -29.18 25.81
CA ALA A 887 -13.80 -30.55 26.24
C ALA A 887 -15.12 -31.12 25.68
N HIS A 888 -15.62 -30.60 24.56
CA HIS A 888 -16.91 -31.03 24.03
C HIS A 888 -17.02 -32.55 23.84
N GLY A 889 -18.11 -33.15 24.30
CA GLY A 889 -18.39 -34.58 24.13
C GLY A 889 -17.47 -35.51 24.92
N CYS A 890 -16.94 -35.07 26.06
CA CYS A 890 -16.29 -35.95 27.03
C CYS A 890 -17.35 -36.63 27.92
N ASP A 891 -17.90 -37.74 27.46
CA ASP A 891 -19.07 -38.41 28.06
C ASP A 891 -18.84 -38.91 29.51
N SER A 892 -17.59 -39.15 29.91
CA SER A 892 -17.23 -39.63 31.25
C SER A 892 -16.76 -38.54 32.21
N LEU A 893 -16.76 -37.27 31.79
CA LEU A 893 -16.19 -36.17 32.59
C LEU A 893 -17.10 -35.85 33.76
N GLU A 894 -16.61 -36.12 34.98
CA GLU A 894 -17.33 -35.96 36.24
C GLU A 894 -16.80 -34.76 37.02
N ARG A 895 -15.47 -34.65 37.16
CA ARG A 895 -14.81 -33.68 38.05
C ARG A 895 -13.97 -32.64 37.31
N VAL A 896 -13.93 -31.42 37.83
CA VAL A 896 -13.02 -30.35 37.39
C VAL A 896 -12.31 -29.80 38.63
N ALA A 897 -11.03 -29.44 38.51
CA ALA A 897 -10.28 -28.81 39.59
C ALA A 897 -10.96 -27.52 40.08
N ASN A 898 -10.81 -27.23 41.38
CA ASN A 898 -11.29 -26.02 42.01
C ASN A 898 -10.11 -25.32 42.74
N PRO A 899 -9.64 -24.15 42.27
CA PRO A 899 -10.10 -23.42 41.09
C PRO A 899 -9.76 -24.14 39.77
N VAL A 900 -10.54 -23.86 38.72
CA VAL A 900 -10.34 -24.45 37.37
C VAL A 900 -8.96 -24.10 36.79
N ALA A 901 -8.49 -22.88 37.05
CA ALA A 901 -7.12 -22.43 36.79
C ALA A 901 -6.76 -21.30 37.76
N ILE A 902 -5.46 -21.08 37.99
CA ILE A 902 -4.94 -19.88 38.65
C ILE A 902 -4.65 -18.87 37.52
N SER A 903 -5.51 -17.88 37.28
CA SER A 903 -5.24 -16.89 36.23
C SER A 903 -4.12 -15.92 36.63
N VAL A 904 -3.20 -15.62 35.69
CA VAL A 904 -2.09 -14.67 35.87
C VAL A 904 -2.19 -13.55 34.84
N LEU A 905 -2.10 -12.30 35.31
CA LEU A 905 -2.24 -11.07 34.53
C LEU A 905 -1.14 -10.95 33.44
N SER A 906 -1.52 -10.56 32.21
CA SER A 906 -0.62 -10.10 31.13
C SER A 906 -1.38 -9.46 29.96
N ASP A 907 -0.77 -8.45 29.31
CA ASP A 907 -1.27 -7.59 28.21
C ASP A 907 -1.89 -8.29 26.98
N GLN A 908 -1.87 -9.63 26.88
CA GLN A 908 -2.38 -10.40 25.73
C GLN A 908 -3.63 -11.25 26.03
N MET A 909 -4.30 -11.08 27.18
CA MET A 909 -5.28 -12.04 27.73
C MET A 909 -6.76 -11.62 27.71
N ILE A 910 -7.14 -10.67 26.86
CA ILE A 910 -8.47 -10.05 26.90
C ILE A 910 -9.62 -11.01 26.55
N HIS A 911 -9.39 -12.04 25.70
CA HIS A 911 -10.42 -13.01 25.31
C HIS A 911 -10.16 -14.44 25.80
N ALA A 912 -11.20 -15.08 26.35
CA ALA A 912 -11.14 -16.45 26.85
C ALA A 912 -12.43 -17.27 26.69
N THR A 913 -12.33 -18.49 26.18
CA THR A 913 -13.47 -19.39 25.94
C THR A 913 -13.25 -20.78 26.54
N PHE A 914 -14.18 -21.24 27.38
CA PHE A 914 -14.16 -22.56 28.02
C PHE A 914 -15.43 -23.34 27.68
N SER A 915 -15.31 -24.42 26.90
CA SER A 915 -16.44 -25.26 26.52
C SER A 915 -16.36 -26.65 27.15
N PHE A 916 -17.40 -27.00 27.90
CA PHE A 916 -17.67 -28.32 28.46
C PHE A 916 -18.96 -28.93 27.87
N SER A 917 -19.34 -28.51 26.66
CA SER A 917 -20.60 -28.94 26.05
C SER A 917 -20.70 -30.47 25.90
N ASN A 918 -21.90 -31.02 26.07
CA ASN A 918 -22.17 -32.47 26.14
C ASN A 918 -21.37 -33.26 27.21
N CYS A 919 -20.76 -32.61 28.21
CA CYS A 919 -20.17 -33.30 29.36
C CYS A 919 -21.27 -33.63 30.40
N ASN A 920 -22.16 -34.55 30.07
CA ASN A 920 -23.42 -34.75 30.80
C ASN A 920 -23.26 -35.32 32.22
N LYS A 921 -22.07 -35.85 32.56
CA LYS A 921 -21.77 -36.42 33.88
C LYS A 921 -21.11 -35.45 34.86
N LEU A 922 -20.94 -34.18 34.49
CA LEU A 922 -20.40 -33.17 35.40
C LEU A 922 -21.22 -33.11 36.69
N ASP A 923 -20.55 -33.34 37.81
CA ASP A 923 -21.16 -33.22 39.13
C ASP A 923 -21.47 -31.74 39.47
N GLN A 924 -22.21 -31.53 40.56
CA GLN A 924 -22.62 -30.18 40.95
C GLN A 924 -21.41 -29.34 41.37
N ASP A 925 -20.46 -29.93 42.10
CA ASP A 925 -19.24 -29.27 42.55
C ASP A 925 -18.40 -28.76 41.36
N ALA A 926 -18.30 -29.53 40.29
CA ALA A 926 -17.60 -29.15 39.06
C ALA A 926 -18.33 -28.00 38.35
N LYS A 927 -19.66 -28.04 38.27
CA LYS A 927 -20.45 -26.93 37.70
C LYS A 927 -20.26 -25.65 38.51
N ASP A 928 -20.32 -25.74 39.83
CA ASP A 928 -20.13 -24.60 40.74
C ASP A 928 -18.70 -24.03 40.63
N SER A 929 -17.70 -24.91 40.44
CA SER A 929 -16.30 -24.52 40.21
C SER A 929 -16.12 -23.78 38.87
N ILE A 930 -16.75 -24.28 37.78
CA ILE A 930 -16.74 -23.63 36.45
C ILE A 930 -17.41 -22.26 36.52
N ILE A 931 -18.56 -22.16 37.19
CA ILE A 931 -19.30 -20.90 37.38
C ILE A 931 -18.46 -19.91 38.19
N SER A 932 -17.87 -20.36 39.30
CA SER A 932 -17.05 -19.54 40.20
C SER A 932 -15.79 -19.02 39.50
N TYR A 933 -15.12 -19.87 38.72
CA TYR A 933 -13.96 -19.46 37.93
C TYR A 933 -14.33 -18.43 36.84
N THR A 934 -15.45 -18.63 36.14
CA THR A 934 -15.93 -17.68 35.12
C THR A 934 -16.18 -16.30 35.73
N ARG A 935 -16.81 -16.27 36.92
CA ARG A 935 -17.07 -15.04 37.69
C ARG A 935 -15.79 -14.38 38.22
N TRP A 936 -14.86 -15.18 38.74
CA TRP A 936 -13.60 -14.65 39.26
C TRP A 936 -12.73 -14.06 38.13
N ARG A 937 -12.65 -14.73 36.98
CA ARG A 937 -11.86 -14.25 35.85
C ARG A 937 -12.45 -12.96 35.24
N SER A 938 -13.77 -12.79 35.23
CA SER A 938 -14.39 -11.54 34.77
C SER A 938 -14.08 -10.35 35.66
N GLN A 939 -13.83 -10.58 36.95
CA GLN A 939 -13.38 -9.54 37.88
C GLN A 939 -11.92 -9.15 37.64
N LEU A 940 -11.05 -10.08 37.23
CA LEU A 940 -9.63 -9.80 36.97
C LEU A 940 -9.35 -9.01 35.69
N VAL A 941 -10.07 -9.29 34.60
CA VAL A 941 -9.89 -8.60 33.29
C VAL A 941 -10.09 -7.07 33.41
N GLN A 942 -10.80 -6.63 34.45
CA GLN A 942 -11.04 -5.21 34.72
C GLN A 942 -9.78 -4.44 35.15
N ASP A 943 -8.94 -5.00 36.02
CA ASP A 943 -7.75 -4.30 36.57
C ASP A 943 -6.78 -3.90 35.44
N GLU A 944 -6.72 -4.67 34.35
CA GLU A 944 -5.89 -4.39 33.17
C GLU A 944 -6.52 -3.38 32.19
N LEU A 945 -7.84 -3.44 31.97
CA LEU A 945 -8.53 -2.54 31.02
C LEU A 945 -8.47 -1.06 31.45
N THR A 946 -8.29 -0.77 32.75
CA THR A 946 -8.09 0.61 33.23
C THR A 946 -6.76 1.25 32.79
N GLN A 947 -5.83 0.48 32.23
CA GLN A 947 -4.52 0.94 31.75
C GLN A 947 -4.42 1.08 30.22
N TYR A 948 -5.44 0.63 29.47
CA TYR A 948 -5.42 0.55 28.00
C TYR A 948 -6.56 1.38 27.39
N ASN A 949 -6.21 2.43 26.62
CA ASN A 949 -7.15 3.15 25.76
C ASN A 949 -7.10 2.53 24.35
N GLY A 950 -8.05 1.66 24.00
CA GLY A 950 -8.15 1.02 22.68
C GLY A 950 -9.60 0.83 22.23
N ASP A 951 -9.81 0.73 20.91
CA ASP A 951 -11.12 0.72 20.22
C ASP A 951 -12.10 -0.41 20.62
N LEU A 952 -13.38 -0.19 20.29
CA LEU A 952 -14.57 -1.05 20.52
C LEU A 952 -14.37 -2.56 20.25
N VAL A 953 -14.92 -3.41 21.11
CA VAL A 953 -14.89 -4.88 20.99
C VAL A 953 -16.30 -5.46 20.86
N SER A 954 -16.62 -6.14 19.76
CA SER A 954 -17.98 -6.68 19.46
C SER A 954 -18.26 -8.09 19.99
N GLU A 955 -17.38 -8.66 20.82
CA GLU A 955 -17.48 -10.05 21.33
C GLU A 955 -17.26 -10.13 22.86
N ALA A 956 -17.87 -11.11 23.52
CA ALA A 956 -17.62 -11.34 24.95
C ALA A 956 -16.12 -11.60 25.22
N LEU A 957 -15.62 -10.97 26.27
CA LEU A 957 -14.25 -11.12 26.76
C LEU A 957 -14.04 -12.50 27.38
N ILE A 958 -15.07 -13.04 28.04
CA ILE A 958 -15.02 -14.38 28.62
C ILE A 958 -16.31 -15.10 28.29
N GLY A 959 -16.22 -16.35 27.79
CA GLY A 959 -17.34 -17.20 27.46
C GLY A 959 -17.19 -18.62 28.02
N THR A 960 -18.22 -19.14 28.67
CA THR A 960 -18.24 -20.49 29.24
C THR A 960 -19.51 -21.24 28.85
N CYS A 961 -19.42 -22.53 28.57
CA CYS A 961 -20.57 -23.37 28.22
C CYS A 961 -20.51 -24.75 28.89
N PHE A 962 -21.62 -25.21 29.49
CA PHE A 962 -21.76 -26.55 30.08
C PHE A 962 -23.23 -27.04 30.08
N PRO A 963 -23.51 -28.35 30.20
CA PRO A 963 -24.87 -28.88 30.26
C PRO A 963 -25.62 -28.45 31.52
N GLY A 964 -26.85 -27.97 31.38
CA GLY A 964 -27.68 -27.53 32.49
C GLY A 964 -28.98 -26.84 32.07
N TRP A 965 -29.88 -26.65 33.03
CA TRP A 965 -31.24 -26.11 32.81
C TRP A 965 -31.57 -24.87 33.65
N GLU A 966 -30.61 -24.38 34.43
CA GLU A 966 -30.81 -23.30 35.38
C GLU A 966 -29.81 -22.18 35.13
N VAL A 967 -30.30 -20.95 35.30
CA VAL A 967 -29.45 -19.77 35.32
C VAL A 967 -28.76 -19.75 36.69
N PRO A 968 -27.43 -19.58 36.77
CA PRO A 968 -26.72 -19.58 38.05
C PRO A 968 -27.28 -18.55 39.04
N ALA A 969 -27.35 -18.92 40.32
CA ALA A 969 -28.01 -18.11 41.36
C ALA A 969 -27.40 -16.71 41.58
N TRP A 970 -26.15 -16.48 41.17
CA TRP A 970 -25.50 -15.17 41.29
C TRP A 970 -26.00 -14.13 40.28
N PHE A 971 -26.75 -14.54 39.25
CA PHE A 971 -27.40 -13.60 38.33
C PHE A 971 -28.57 -12.90 39.02
N SER A 972 -28.45 -11.59 39.20
CA SER A 972 -29.40 -10.74 39.94
C SER A 972 -30.79 -10.67 39.31
N TYR A 973 -30.86 -10.78 37.99
CA TYR A 973 -32.10 -10.77 37.23
C TYR A 973 -32.18 -12.06 36.39
N GLN A 974 -33.33 -12.71 36.39
CA GLN A 974 -33.59 -13.93 35.63
C GLN A 974 -34.99 -13.88 35.02
N ALA A 975 -35.16 -14.46 33.84
CA ALA A 975 -36.45 -14.56 33.16
C ALA A 975 -36.58 -15.91 32.46
N SER A 976 -37.83 -16.36 32.31
CA SER A 976 -38.20 -17.48 31.43
C SER A 976 -38.37 -16.97 30.01
N GLY A 977 -37.74 -17.63 29.03
CA GLY A 977 -37.70 -17.22 27.62
C GLY A 977 -36.46 -16.40 27.24
N SER A 978 -36.49 -15.87 26.02
CA SER A 978 -35.38 -15.13 25.40
C SER A 978 -35.28 -13.65 25.79
N VAL A 979 -36.28 -13.10 26.47
CA VAL A 979 -36.37 -11.66 26.78
C VAL A 979 -36.43 -11.41 28.28
N LEU A 980 -35.58 -10.52 28.77
CA LEU A 980 -35.49 -10.09 30.16
C LEU A 980 -35.64 -8.58 30.26
N LYS A 981 -36.52 -8.13 31.17
CA LYS A 981 -36.70 -6.70 31.51
C LYS A 981 -36.22 -6.48 32.94
N ALA A 982 -35.12 -5.76 33.11
CA ALA A 982 -34.54 -5.43 34.40
C ALA A 982 -34.77 -3.95 34.73
N LYS A 983 -35.26 -3.68 35.96
CA LYS A 983 -35.24 -2.33 36.55
C LYS A 983 -33.92 -2.14 37.28
N LEU A 984 -33.11 -1.20 36.82
CA LEU A 984 -31.77 -0.96 37.35
C LEU A 984 -31.84 -0.07 38.62
N PRO A 985 -30.98 -0.30 39.63
CA PRO A 985 -30.93 0.54 40.82
C PRO A 985 -30.54 1.99 40.49
N ALA A 986 -31.06 2.99 41.20
CA ALA A 986 -30.61 4.36 41.06
C ALA A 986 -29.09 4.45 41.38
N ARG A 987 -28.29 5.01 40.45
CA ARG A 987 -26.82 5.12 40.54
C ARG A 987 -26.05 3.79 40.49
N TRP A 988 -26.51 2.83 39.69
CA TRP A 988 -25.78 1.59 39.41
C TRP A 988 -24.42 1.82 38.71
N TYR A 989 -24.29 2.92 37.96
CA TYR A 989 -23.06 3.39 37.33
C TYR A 989 -22.22 4.20 38.34
N GLY A 990 -21.48 3.50 39.21
CA GLY A 990 -20.50 4.11 40.12
C GLY A 990 -19.08 3.62 39.81
N ASN A 991 -18.06 4.18 40.46
CA ASN A 991 -16.63 3.84 40.26
C ASN A 991 -16.26 2.35 40.44
N LYS A 992 -17.20 1.50 40.89
CA LYS A 992 -17.03 0.06 41.07
C LYS A 992 -17.72 -0.77 39.97
N PHE A 993 -18.45 -0.19 39.03
CA PHE A 993 -19.10 -0.93 37.95
C PHE A 993 -18.07 -1.38 36.90
N SER A 994 -18.14 -2.65 36.48
CA SER A 994 -17.06 -3.30 35.70
C SER A 994 -17.51 -3.86 34.36
N GLY A 995 -18.82 -4.05 34.18
CA GLY A 995 -19.36 -4.71 32.99
C GLY A 995 -20.63 -5.49 33.30
N ILE A 996 -21.08 -6.23 32.31
CA ILE A 996 -22.32 -6.99 32.39
C ILE A 996 -22.05 -8.49 32.24
N GLY A 997 -22.61 -9.27 33.16
CA GLY A 997 -22.64 -10.72 33.08
C GLY A 997 -23.96 -11.15 32.44
N LEU A 998 -23.87 -12.06 31.47
CA LEU A 998 -25.02 -12.51 30.69
C LEU A 998 -25.08 -14.03 30.70
N CYS A 999 -26.28 -14.56 30.80
CA CYS A 999 -26.53 -15.99 30.77
C CYS A 999 -27.69 -16.33 29.85
N GLY A 1000 -27.52 -17.33 28.99
CA GLY A 1000 -28.60 -17.93 28.22
C GLY A 1000 -28.61 -19.44 28.40
N VAL A 1001 -29.78 -20.01 28.68
CA VAL A 1001 -30.01 -21.45 28.68
C VAL A 1001 -30.71 -21.81 27.39
N ILE A 1002 -30.02 -22.57 26.53
CA ILE A 1002 -30.52 -22.93 25.21
C ILE A 1002 -30.97 -24.39 25.23
N LEU A 1003 -32.20 -24.63 24.79
CA LEU A 1003 -32.73 -25.94 24.47
C LEU A 1003 -32.47 -26.22 22.98
N PHE A 1004 -31.83 -27.34 22.69
CA PHE A 1004 -31.53 -27.80 21.33
C PHE A 1004 -32.54 -28.89 20.92
N ASP A 1005 -33.80 -28.51 20.73
CA ASP A 1005 -34.86 -29.43 20.30
C ASP A 1005 -35.00 -29.43 18.77
N GLY A 1006 -34.71 -30.57 18.14
CA GLY A 1006 -34.72 -30.69 16.67
C GLY A 1006 -33.57 -30.00 15.94
N TYR A 1007 -32.51 -29.55 16.63
CA TYR A 1007 -31.32 -28.95 15.98
C TYR A 1007 -30.65 -29.94 15.01
N HIS A 1008 -30.66 -29.59 13.72
CA HIS A 1008 -29.98 -30.36 12.67
C HIS A 1008 -28.56 -29.85 12.47
N SER A 1009 -27.61 -30.78 12.53
CA SER A 1009 -26.18 -30.51 12.57
C SER A 1009 -25.58 -29.92 11.28
N GLN A 1010 -26.32 -29.42 10.29
CA GLN A 1010 -25.68 -28.97 9.04
C GLN A 1010 -24.91 -27.63 9.16
N ARG A 1011 -25.07 -26.90 10.27
CA ARG A 1011 -24.46 -25.56 10.45
C ARG A 1011 -23.09 -25.67 11.16
N LYS A 1012 -22.05 -25.05 10.57
CA LYS A 1012 -20.68 -25.03 11.09
C LYS A 1012 -20.45 -24.00 12.21
N ARG A 1013 -21.43 -23.16 12.51
CA ARG A 1013 -21.35 -22.07 13.50
C ARG A 1013 -22.66 -21.90 14.26
N VAL A 1014 -22.56 -21.72 15.58
CA VAL A 1014 -23.69 -21.39 16.46
C VAL A 1014 -23.22 -20.34 17.46
N LEU A 1015 -23.93 -19.22 17.51
CA LEU A 1015 -23.65 -18.09 18.40
C LEU A 1015 -24.92 -17.77 19.19
N LEU A 1016 -24.76 -17.63 20.50
CA LEU A 1016 -25.73 -16.94 21.35
C LEU A 1016 -25.41 -15.45 21.30
N LYS A 1017 -26.24 -14.70 20.59
CA LYS A 1017 -26.14 -13.26 20.50
C LYS A 1017 -27.15 -12.64 21.46
N CYS A 1018 -26.78 -11.50 22.02
CA CYS A 1018 -27.62 -10.77 22.93
C CYS A 1018 -27.67 -9.30 22.54
N ASN A 1019 -28.89 -8.81 22.39
CA ASN A 1019 -29.22 -7.44 22.08
C ASN A 1019 -29.67 -6.75 23.36
N CYS A 1020 -28.90 -5.78 23.82
CA CYS A 1020 -29.24 -4.97 24.99
C CYS A 1020 -29.77 -3.61 24.55
N VAL A 1021 -30.88 -3.19 25.15
CA VAL A 1021 -31.46 -1.86 25.01
C VAL A 1021 -31.58 -1.25 26.40
N PHE A 1022 -30.77 -0.23 26.68
CA PHE A 1022 -30.83 0.54 27.92
C PHE A 1022 -31.66 1.79 27.68
N LYS A 1023 -32.69 2.01 28.50
CA LYS A 1023 -33.57 3.18 28.40
C LYS A 1023 -33.27 4.17 29.50
N ASN A 1024 -33.19 5.44 29.10
CA ASN A 1024 -33.00 6.58 29.98
C ASN A 1024 -34.34 7.17 30.43
N GLU A 1025 -34.30 7.98 31.49
CA GLU A 1025 -35.49 8.64 32.05
C GLU A 1025 -36.16 9.62 31.07
N ASP A 1026 -35.40 10.19 30.13
CA ASP A 1026 -35.87 11.11 29.09
C ASP A 1026 -36.52 10.41 27.89
N GLY A 1027 -36.54 9.08 27.88
CA GLY A 1027 -37.07 8.25 26.79
C GLY A 1027 -36.07 7.92 25.68
N SER A 1028 -34.83 8.42 25.75
CA SER A 1028 -33.74 7.98 24.85
C SER A 1028 -33.33 6.54 25.19
N SER A 1029 -32.79 5.82 24.20
CA SER A 1029 -32.35 4.43 24.40
C SER A 1029 -31.09 4.09 23.64
N ASN A 1030 -30.15 3.43 24.31
CA ASN A 1030 -28.91 2.95 23.73
C ASN A 1030 -29.01 1.45 23.45
N ARG A 1031 -28.62 1.03 22.23
CA ARG A 1031 -28.71 -0.35 21.78
C ARG A 1031 -27.33 -0.89 21.43
N PHE A 1032 -26.98 -2.02 22.01
CA PHE A 1032 -25.73 -2.74 21.74
C PHE A 1032 -26.02 -4.22 21.52
N SER A 1033 -25.11 -4.88 20.82
CA SER A 1033 -25.22 -6.31 20.54
C SER A 1033 -23.88 -6.99 20.69
N PHE A 1034 -23.85 -8.13 21.37
CA PHE A 1034 -22.63 -8.89 21.62
C PHE A 1034 -22.89 -10.39 21.54
N THR A 1035 -21.86 -11.13 21.20
CA THR A 1035 -21.88 -12.59 21.26
C THR A 1035 -21.53 -13.05 22.68
N VAL A 1036 -22.48 -13.67 23.38
CA VAL A 1036 -22.34 -14.17 24.76
C VAL A 1036 -21.49 -15.43 24.81
N GLY A 1037 -21.60 -16.27 23.78
CA GLY A 1037 -20.86 -17.52 23.66
C GLY A 1037 -21.27 -18.29 22.42
N GLY A 1038 -20.49 -19.29 22.03
CA GLY A 1038 -20.76 -20.05 20.82
C GLY A 1038 -19.55 -20.83 20.35
N TRP A 1039 -19.66 -21.42 19.16
CA TRP A 1039 -18.54 -22.09 18.50
C TRP A 1039 -18.62 -21.90 16.99
N SER A 1040 -17.45 -21.99 16.36
CA SER A 1040 -17.30 -22.15 14.93
C SER A 1040 -16.34 -23.32 14.71
N GLU A 1041 -16.77 -24.34 13.97
CA GLU A 1041 -15.96 -25.52 13.70
C GLU A 1041 -15.41 -25.51 12.27
N PRO A 1042 -14.08 -25.66 12.09
CA PRO A 1042 -13.47 -25.81 10.78
C PRO A 1042 -13.60 -27.25 10.21
N SER A 1043 -14.09 -28.22 10.98
CA SER A 1043 -14.24 -29.63 10.58
C SER A 1043 -15.55 -29.92 9.84
N ASP A 1044 -15.55 -30.94 8.98
CA ASP A 1044 -16.74 -31.41 8.25
C ASP A 1044 -17.69 -32.26 9.10
N THR A 1045 -17.31 -32.60 10.34
CA THR A 1045 -18.21 -33.22 11.32
C THR A 1045 -18.78 -32.14 12.23
N PRO A 1046 -20.08 -31.86 12.15
CA PRO A 1046 -20.69 -30.79 12.93
C PRO A 1046 -20.98 -31.18 14.38
N ARG A 1047 -20.70 -30.25 15.31
CA ARG A 1047 -21.09 -30.34 16.72
C ARG A 1047 -22.60 -30.55 16.88
N LYS A 1048 -23.00 -31.72 17.40
CA LYS A 1048 -24.38 -32.03 17.79
C LYS A 1048 -24.53 -31.84 19.30
N LEU A 1049 -25.39 -30.94 19.74
CA LEU A 1049 -25.83 -30.87 21.14
C LEU A 1049 -27.11 -31.69 21.31
N VAL A 1050 -27.17 -32.44 22.41
CA VAL A 1050 -28.26 -33.43 22.64
C VAL A 1050 -29.15 -33.07 23.83
N SER A 1051 -28.83 -32.01 24.56
CA SER A 1051 -29.52 -31.56 25.76
C SER A 1051 -29.45 -30.04 25.88
N SER A 1052 -30.10 -29.50 26.90
CA SER A 1052 -29.97 -28.09 27.25
C SER A 1052 -28.57 -27.73 27.75
N HIS A 1053 -28.13 -26.53 27.42
CA HIS A 1053 -26.83 -26.01 27.79
C HIS A 1053 -26.94 -24.58 28.31
N VAL A 1054 -26.13 -24.30 29.34
CA VAL A 1054 -25.95 -22.97 29.92
C VAL A 1054 -24.77 -22.30 29.24
N PHE A 1055 -24.96 -21.09 28.74
CA PHE A 1055 -23.93 -20.22 28.20
C PHE A 1055 -23.80 -19.00 29.11
N ILE A 1056 -22.58 -18.72 29.56
CA ILE A 1056 -22.25 -17.57 30.40
C ILE A 1056 -21.24 -16.73 29.64
N GLY A 1057 -21.53 -15.45 29.47
CA GLY A 1057 -20.65 -14.48 28.82
C GLY A 1057 -20.44 -13.24 29.68
N PHE A 1058 -19.26 -12.64 29.56
CA PHE A 1058 -18.94 -11.34 30.17
C PHE A 1058 -18.41 -10.37 29.13
N THR A 1059 -18.86 -9.11 29.20
CA THR A 1059 -18.38 -8.03 28.34
C THR A 1059 -18.08 -6.76 29.14
N SER A 1060 -17.05 -6.02 28.70
CA SER A 1060 -16.59 -4.76 29.31
C SER A 1060 -17.38 -3.53 28.81
N THR A 1061 -17.28 -2.43 29.55
CA THR A 1061 -18.12 -1.23 29.42
C THR A 1061 -17.71 -0.23 28.34
N MET A 1062 -16.70 -0.49 27.49
CA MET A 1062 -16.22 0.49 26.50
C MET A 1062 -17.35 1.05 25.61
N ASP A 1063 -18.35 0.23 25.27
CA ASP A 1063 -19.51 0.64 24.47
C ASP A 1063 -20.52 1.50 25.24
N ILE A 1064 -20.58 1.38 26.58
CA ILE A 1064 -21.48 2.14 27.46
C ILE A 1064 -20.87 3.51 27.82
N ASN A 1065 -19.54 3.64 27.81
CA ASN A 1065 -18.86 4.88 28.21
C ASN A 1065 -18.88 5.98 27.13
N ASN A 1066 -19.18 5.67 25.86
CA ASN A 1066 -19.41 6.66 24.80
C ASN A 1066 -20.70 7.51 25.01
N ILE A 1067 -21.35 7.38 26.17
CA ILE A 1067 -22.53 8.14 26.58
C ILE A 1067 -22.14 9.51 27.20
N SER A 1068 -20.85 9.84 27.38
CA SER A 1068 -20.43 11.08 28.07
C SER A 1068 -19.26 11.83 27.41
N GLU A 1069 -19.41 12.31 26.18
CA GLU A 1069 -18.57 13.39 25.62
C GLU A 1069 -19.23 14.78 25.67
N ASP A 1070 -20.34 14.95 26.40
CA ASP A 1070 -20.89 16.28 26.69
C ASP A 1070 -20.59 16.68 28.14
N GLU A 1071 -19.91 17.81 28.30
CA GLU A 1071 -19.34 18.37 29.55
C GLU A 1071 -20.38 18.86 30.59
N ASP A 1072 -21.64 18.40 30.54
CA ASP A 1072 -22.64 18.80 31.53
C ASP A 1072 -22.86 17.70 32.60
N GLU A 1073 -22.31 17.96 33.78
CA GLU A 1073 -22.61 17.27 35.03
C GLU A 1073 -24.11 17.42 35.38
N GLU A 1074 -24.99 16.60 34.82
CA GLU A 1074 -26.15 16.00 35.51
C GLU A 1074 -26.99 15.06 34.62
N LYS A 1075 -26.89 13.76 34.93
CA LYS A 1075 -27.91 12.70 34.75
C LYS A 1075 -28.38 12.38 33.32
N CYS A 1076 -27.75 11.35 32.74
CA CYS A 1076 -28.50 10.35 31.98
C CYS A 1076 -28.30 8.97 32.64
N VAL A 1077 -29.20 8.62 33.58
CA VAL A 1077 -29.14 7.34 34.31
C VAL A 1077 -30.11 6.37 33.65
N CYS A 1078 -29.61 5.29 33.05
CA CYS A 1078 -30.48 4.25 32.52
C CYS A 1078 -31.28 3.64 33.68
N THR A 1079 -32.61 3.64 33.60
CA THR A 1079 -33.51 3.11 34.63
C THR A 1079 -34.04 1.73 34.28
N GLU A 1080 -34.07 1.39 33.00
CA GLU A 1080 -34.54 0.09 32.51
C GLU A 1080 -33.54 -0.52 31.51
N ALA A 1081 -33.30 -1.82 31.62
CA ALA A 1081 -32.59 -2.61 30.63
C ALA A 1081 -33.52 -3.68 30.06
N LEU A 1082 -33.64 -3.71 28.73
CA LEU A 1082 -34.28 -4.77 27.96
C LEU A 1082 -33.18 -5.60 27.30
N ILE A 1083 -33.18 -6.89 27.58
CA ILE A 1083 -32.13 -7.81 27.14
C ILE A 1083 -32.81 -8.94 26.38
N GLU A 1084 -32.45 -9.09 25.12
CA GLU A 1084 -33.02 -10.07 24.20
C GLU A 1084 -31.91 -11.00 23.71
N PHE A 1085 -32.13 -12.30 23.80
CA PHE A 1085 -31.19 -13.33 23.37
C PHE A 1085 -31.69 -14.02 22.11
N GLU A 1086 -30.81 -14.15 21.12
CA GLU A 1086 -31.09 -14.81 19.85
C GLU A 1086 -29.98 -15.82 19.53
N VAL A 1087 -30.35 -16.95 18.92
CA VAL A 1087 -29.38 -17.98 18.50
C VAL A 1087 -29.21 -17.89 16.98
N THR A 1088 -27.98 -17.59 16.53
CA THR A 1088 -27.70 -17.32 15.11
C THR A 1088 -26.46 -18.05 14.63
N ASP A 1089 -26.31 -18.22 13.32
CA ASP A 1089 -25.06 -18.70 12.70
C ASP A 1089 -24.13 -17.57 12.24
N GLY A 1090 -24.49 -16.32 12.55
CA GLY A 1090 -23.84 -15.09 12.10
C GLY A 1090 -24.53 -14.41 10.91
N MET A 1091 -25.43 -15.10 10.19
CA MET A 1091 -26.21 -14.53 9.09
C MET A 1091 -27.71 -14.63 9.35
N GLU A 1092 -28.18 -15.77 9.86
CA GLU A 1092 -29.60 -16.03 10.10
C GLU A 1092 -29.85 -16.67 11.49
N GLU A 1093 -31.08 -16.58 11.97
CA GLU A 1093 -31.55 -17.25 13.19
C GLU A 1093 -31.63 -18.78 12.97
N ILE A 1094 -31.18 -19.54 13.96
CA ILE A 1094 -31.11 -21.00 13.88
C ILE A 1094 -32.42 -21.62 14.38
N LYS A 1095 -33.16 -22.24 13.46
CA LYS A 1095 -34.36 -23.03 13.79
C LYS A 1095 -34.00 -24.28 14.60
N GLY A 1096 -34.81 -24.61 15.62
CA GLY A 1096 -34.58 -25.76 16.52
C GLY A 1096 -33.64 -25.48 17.70
N CYS A 1097 -33.34 -24.20 17.96
CA CYS A 1097 -32.64 -23.74 19.17
C CYS A 1097 -33.51 -22.68 19.85
N GLU A 1098 -33.91 -22.90 21.10
CA GLU A 1098 -34.75 -21.96 21.86
C GLU A 1098 -34.04 -21.53 23.14
N VAL A 1099 -34.01 -20.22 23.41
CA VAL A 1099 -33.56 -19.70 24.70
C VAL A 1099 -34.70 -19.83 25.70
N VAL A 1100 -34.63 -20.83 26.57
CA VAL A 1100 -35.71 -21.17 27.52
C VAL A 1100 -35.63 -20.39 28.82
N LYS A 1101 -34.44 -19.92 29.19
CA LYS A 1101 -34.20 -19.04 30.34
C LYS A 1101 -33.03 -18.11 30.02
N CYS A 1102 -33.06 -16.91 30.57
CA CYS A 1102 -31.96 -15.98 30.48
C CYS A 1102 -31.71 -15.26 31.81
N GLY A 1103 -30.48 -14.75 31.96
CA GLY A 1103 -30.00 -14.10 33.16
C GLY A 1103 -29.14 -12.89 32.85
N PHE A 1104 -29.20 -11.91 33.73
CA PHE A 1104 -28.45 -10.66 33.67
C PHE A 1104 -28.00 -10.23 35.05
N SER A 1105 -26.76 -9.75 35.15
CA SER A 1105 -26.23 -9.16 36.37
C SER A 1105 -25.21 -8.08 36.06
N LEU A 1106 -25.22 -7.02 36.87
CA LEU A 1106 -24.17 -6.02 36.88
C LEU A 1106 -22.97 -6.60 37.63
N VAL A 1107 -21.80 -6.62 37.00
CA VAL A 1107 -20.57 -7.08 37.62
C VAL A 1107 -19.82 -5.86 38.15
N ASN A 1108 -19.49 -5.90 39.44
CA ASN A 1108 -18.72 -4.85 40.10
C ASN A 1108 -17.33 -5.36 40.50
N ALA A 1109 -16.39 -4.43 40.57
CA ALA A 1109 -15.01 -4.65 40.99
C ALA A 1109 -15.02 -5.23 42.40
N PRO A 1110 -14.13 -6.18 42.70
CA PRO A 1110 -13.95 -6.61 44.08
C PRO A 1110 -13.57 -5.39 44.92
N GLU A 1111 -14.21 -5.23 46.08
CA GLU A 1111 -13.67 -4.33 47.10
C GLU A 1111 -12.31 -4.91 47.50
N VAL A 1112 -11.23 -4.14 47.37
CA VAL A 1112 -10.00 -4.45 48.08
C VAL A 1112 -10.34 -4.38 49.57
N ARG A 1113 -10.79 -5.50 50.13
CA ARG A 1113 -10.87 -5.67 51.58
C ARG A 1113 -9.45 -5.76 52.06
N GLY A 1114 -8.95 -4.64 52.57
CA GLY A 1114 -7.91 -4.68 53.58
C GLY A 1114 -8.37 -5.63 54.69
N ASN A 1115 -7.50 -6.59 54.99
CA ASN A 1115 -7.57 -7.55 56.09
C ASN A 1115 -8.72 -8.56 56.04
N LEU A 1116 -8.37 -9.81 55.70
CA LEU A 1116 -8.58 -10.99 56.54
C LEU A 1116 -7.65 -12.12 56.10
#